data_AF-A0A0A1UP89-F1
#
_entry.id   AF-A0A0A1UP89-F1
#
_cell.length_a   1.000
_cell.length_b   1.000
_cell.length_c   1.000
_cell.angle_alpha   90.00
_cell.angle_beta   90.00
_cell.angle_gamma   90.00
#
_symmetry.space_group_name_H-M   'P 1'
#
loop_
_entity.id
_entity.type
_entity.pdbx_description
1 polymer ?
#
loop_
_entity_poly.entity_id
_entity_poly.type
_entity_poly.pdbx_seq_one_letter_code
_entity_poly.pdbx_strand_id
1 'polypeptide(L)'
;MWPGITMEIMILTDRHPHDRTHGYAGMILSPSTAPALSLQSFGKLPTGLGSDKYQWVDLDGEGIAGVLTEQGNAWFYKRNFGDAELGPLETVAQKPSSIPLNGKSQLLDLGGNGQLSLVDFSGVTPGFFKKIANEDWSSFTPFKFLPNIRWDDPTLLVIDLTDGFAPMEHRRVSLDERIGPRIVLGDDETSIHLADMSGDGLLDIVRIPNSEICYWLNLGYGRLGRFSQSRIRLADIDGSGTTDLVYLGLDDIKIFFNQSGSSFSDPYCMVQTPRVDNLSDVRIVDLFGTGTPCILWSSPNPSDYGHHVGYIDLLGGQKPHLLISSQNNLGAETRIQYASSTKFYLQDRAARTPWVTNLPFPVHVVESVENVDRHHGFFDTFEREFRGFGMVEQYDTEEFDISLGGSVSVPARDNTTTSIDLASHVPPVLTKTWYYTGAFLERQTMAGRFQQEYYKEPRLSEEQTAAMLLAEVEEVPTSIRLTASNRVPFSATNLEARESCRVLKGTVLRVELYALDAKTGDNGSVQTGNPYSVSAQNYSVEILQPQGTNRHGAFMRTMYSVSGIPSPTANPRVTHEFALEVNEFGVPTKSAEVYYGRRHKDPRPLLTDDEKEKQRKLSITYKEKDFLNVILGQDTNRTPISCEARTYELYNIARESKINHITNLFSFEEIQEKIATAEDGNHDLPFEDFDGTSATDPSQSYRRLTSISRTYYRSDDLSHILPLRTIESMVLQSTIYRLALTESLATNNFVGAGKVSQTELDDILENDLFYSPNSGDSPAAEMAFAQQHFFNIHRFLSPFHRDNFNTDTTDVRQDPFGNLITVGELLQPWMVMDHDQNRSAVAYDVLGIMTRFMYDVFAFFRTKDQEQPQPAAASNLTCETHASDLQPGRRPGIQYSFSYSDGFGREI
;
A
#
# COMPACT_ATOMS: atom_id res chain seq x y z
N MET A 1 10.79 -41.45 50.36
CA MET A 1 9.52 -42.23 50.34
C MET A 1 8.47 -41.48 51.15
N TRP A 2 7.93 -40.41 50.56
CA TRP A 2 6.76 -39.64 51.02
C TRP A 2 5.92 -39.37 49.75
N PRO A 3 4.59 -39.19 49.86
CA PRO A 3 3.65 -39.72 48.89
C PRO A 3 3.53 -38.90 47.60
N GLY A 4 3.21 -39.59 46.50
CA GLY A 4 2.86 -38.94 45.24
C GLY A 4 1.49 -38.27 45.34
N ILE A 5 1.43 -37.01 44.91
CA ILE A 5 0.19 -36.30 44.62
C ILE A 5 0.08 -36.26 43.10
N THR A 6 -0.84 -37.05 42.56
CA THR A 6 -1.21 -36.99 41.14
C THR A 6 -1.98 -35.70 40.92
N MET A 7 -1.41 -34.74 40.21
CA MET A 7 -2.10 -33.53 39.81
C MET A 7 -2.81 -33.80 38.48
N GLU A 8 -4.09 -34.19 38.53
CA GLU A 8 -4.93 -34.22 37.34
C GLU A 8 -5.13 -32.79 36.83
N ILE A 9 -4.37 -32.42 35.79
CA ILE A 9 -4.64 -31.21 35.02
C ILE A 9 -5.87 -31.51 34.16
N MET A 10 -7.05 -31.27 34.72
CA MET A 10 -8.29 -31.21 33.96
C MET A 10 -8.24 -29.95 33.09
N ILE A 11 -7.74 -30.11 31.86
CA ILE A 11 -7.76 -29.05 30.84
C ILE A 11 -9.23 -28.85 30.42
N LEU A 12 -9.93 -28.00 31.14
CA LEU A 12 -11.11 -27.33 30.61
C LEU A 12 -10.61 -26.33 29.57
N THR A 13 -10.69 -26.72 28.29
CA THR A 13 -10.53 -25.81 27.15
C THR A 13 -11.75 -24.90 27.08
N ASP A 14 -11.88 -23.96 28.01
CA ASP A 14 -12.91 -22.93 27.94
C ASP A 14 -12.41 -21.76 27.09
N ARG A 15 -13.09 -21.64 25.96
CA ARG A 15 -13.04 -20.69 24.84
C ARG A 15 -12.23 -19.40 25.06
N HIS A 16 -11.37 -19.11 24.07
CA HIS A 16 -10.85 -17.76 23.84
C HIS A 16 -11.99 -16.73 23.77
N PRO A 17 -11.95 -15.65 24.57
CA PRO A 17 -12.54 -14.38 24.14
C PRO A 17 -11.66 -13.80 23.01
N HIS A 18 -12.23 -12.90 22.20
CA HIS A 18 -11.53 -12.13 21.15
C HIS A 18 -11.25 -12.81 19.80
N ASP A 19 -11.96 -13.88 19.42
CA ASP A 19 -12.04 -14.23 18.00
C ASP A 19 -12.76 -13.10 17.23
N ARG A 20 -12.13 -12.60 16.15
CA ARG A 20 -12.80 -11.75 15.16
C ARG A 20 -13.65 -12.63 14.25
N THR A 21 -14.94 -12.35 14.15
CA THR A 21 -15.81 -13.03 13.18
C THR A 21 -15.57 -12.44 11.80
N HIS A 22 -15.19 -13.26 10.83
CA HIS A 22 -14.98 -12.85 9.45
C HIS A 22 -16.10 -13.41 8.57
N GLY A 23 -16.80 -12.53 7.87
CA GLY A 23 -17.78 -12.90 6.85
C GLY A 23 -17.15 -12.86 5.47
N TYR A 24 -17.25 -13.97 4.73
CA TYR A 24 -16.82 -14.05 3.34
C TYR A 24 -18.04 -14.07 2.41
N ALA A 25 -17.87 -13.56 1.19
CA ALA A 25 -18.88 -13.64 0.14
C ALA A 25 -19.22 -15.12 -0.11
N GLY A 26 -20.46 -15.49 0.20
CA GLY A 26 -20.95 -16.85 -0.01
C GLY A 26 -21.27 -17.09 -1.48
N MET A 27 -21.01 -18.29 -1.98
CA MET A 27 -21.56 -18.72 -3.26
C MET A 27 -23.09 -18.87 -3.12
N ILE A 28 -23.84 -17.90 -3.64
CA ILE A 28 -25.30 -17.95 -3.74
C ILE A 28 -25.68 -18.08 -5.21
N LEU A 29 -25.80 -19.33 -5.68
CA LEU A 29 -26.28 -19.63 -7.02
C LEU A 29 -27.70 -19.07 -7.19
N SER A 30 -27.80 -17.96 -7.90
CA SER A 30 -29.01 -17.15 -8.03
C SER A 30 -29.48 -17.13 -9.49
N PRO A 31 -30.00 -18.25 -10.04
CA PRO A 31 -30.40 -18.36 -11.43
C PRO A 31 -31.65 -17.51 -11.72
N SER A 32 -31.42 -16.21 -11.87
CA SER A 32 -32.41 -15.26 -12.33
C SER A 32 -32.52 -15.35 -13.85
N THR A 33 -33.51 -16.11 -14.32
CA THR A 33 -33.87 -16.11 -15.74
C THR A 33 -34.50 -14.75 -16.08
N ALA A 34 -33.68 -13.80 -16.50
CA ALA A 34 -34.16 -12.56 -17.08
C ALA A 34 -34.96 -12.87 -18.37
N PRO A 35 -36.08 -12.18 -18.64
CA PRO A 35 -36.74 -12.29 -19.93
C PRO A 35 -35.79 -11.84 -21.05
N ALA A 36 -36.03 -12.33 -22.28
CA ALA A 36 -35.17 -12.08 -23.43
C ALA A 36 -34.80 -10.59 -23.55
N LEU A 37 -33.48 -10.33 -23.66
CA LEU A 37 -32.90 -9.01 -23.83
C LEU A 37 -33.67 -8.23 -24.90
N SER A 38 -34.00 -6.97 -24.61
CA SER A 38 -34.89 -6.20 -25.47
C SER A 38 -34.36 -6.19 -26.90
N LEU A 39 -35.27 -6.39 -27.87
CA LEU A 39 -34.95 -6.65 -29.28
C LEU A 39 -34.19 -5.51 -29.99
N GLN A 40 -33.82 -4.42 -29.30
CA GLN A 40 -33.10 -3.29 -29.85
C GLN A 40 -31.57 -3.50 -29.88
N SER A 41 -30.95 -4.03 -28.82
CA SER A 41 -29.48 -4.19 -28.75
C SER A 41 -28.99 -5.35 -29.63
N PHE A 42 -29.73 -6.46 -29.72
CA PHE A 42 -29.37 -7.61 -30.58
C PHE A 42 -30.10 -7.64 -31.94
N GLY A 43 -31.15 -6.84 -32.16
CA GLY A 43 -32.08 -6.92 -33.32
C GLY A 43 -31.56 -6.57 -34.72
N LYS A 44 -30.23 -6.57 -34.93
CA LYS A 44 -29.59 -6.46 -36.25
C LYS A 44 -28.61 -7.62 -36.53
N LEU A 45 -28.68 -8.70 -35.76
CA LEU A 45 -27.95 -9.94 -36.04
C LEU A 45 -28.84 -10.85 -36.91
N PRO A 46 -28.56 -11.03 -38.21
CA PRO A 46 -29.34 -11.92 -39.04
C PRO A 46 -29.06 -13.39 -38.68
N THR A 47 -30.08 -14.05 -38.09
CA THR A 47 -30.05 -15.44 -37.57
C THR A 47 -29.08 -15.68 -36.39
N GLY A 48 -29.35 -16.72 -35.60
CA GLY A 48 -28.75 -16.94 -34.28
C GLY A 48 -27.21 -17.05 -34.25
N LEU A 49 -26.64 -16.82 -33.07
CA LEU A 49 -25.19 -16.72 -32.87
C LEU A 49 -24.43 -18.03 -33.11
N GLY A 50 -25.11 -19.18 -33.16
CA GLY A 50 -24.55 -20.52 -33.36
C GLY A 50 -24.04 -20.84 -34.76
N SER A 51 -23.38 -19.89 -35.44
CA SER A 51 -22.60 -20.15 -36.65
C SER A 51 -21.20 -19.54 -36.50
N ASP A 52 -20.20 -20.10 -37.18
CA ASP A 52 -18.77 -19.69 -37.12
C ASP A 52 -18.49 -18.22 -37.52
N LYS A 53 -19.53 -17.42 -37.73
CA LYS A 53 -19.55 -16.02 -38.16
C LYS A 53 -19.58 -15.02 -37.00
N TYR A 54 -19.81 -15.48 -35.76
CA TYR A 54 -19.86 -14.64 -34.56
C TYR A 54 -18.93 -15.19 -33.49
N GLN A 55 -18.08 -14.33 -32.91
CA GLN A 55 -17.15 -14.69 -31.85
C GLN A 55 -17.29 -13.70 -30.68
N TRP A 56 -17.47 -14.24 -29.47
CA TRP A 56 -17.38 -13.46 -28.24
C TRP A 56 -15.92 -13.32 -27.85
N VAL A 57 -15.44 -12.08 -27.80
CA VAL A 57 -14.01 -11.79 -27.73
C VAL A 57 -13.79 -10.39 -27.17
N ASP A 58 -12.88 -10.23 -26.22
CA ASP A 58 -12.38 -8.90 -25.84
C ASP A 58 -11.39 -8.43 -26.89
N LEU A 59 -11.90 -7.73 -27.91
CA LEU A 59 -11.09 -7.30 -29.05
C LEU A 59 -10.18 -6.13 -28.71
N ASP A 60 -10.41 -5.40 -27.61
CA ASP A 60 -9.73 -4.14 -27.29
C ASP A 60 -8.93 -4.19 -25.96
N GLY A 61 -8.97 -5.32 -25.26
CA GLY A 61 -8.30 -5.52 -23.97
C GLY A 61 -8.94 -4.66 -22.87
N GLU A 62 -10.27 -4.54 -22.90
CA GLU A 62 -11.08 -3.73 -21.99
C GLU A 62 -11.50 -4.47 -20.71
N GLY A 63 -11.16 -5.75 -20.59
CA GLY A 63 -11.58 -6.63 -19.50
C GLY A 63 -13.03 -7.10 -19.63
N ILE A 64 -13.62 -7.02 -20.83
CA ILE A 64 -15.00 -7.44 -21.13
C ILE A 64 -15.14 -7.85 -22.61
N ALA A 65 -15.80 -8.98 -22.87
CA ALA A 65 -15.94 -9.51 -24.22
C ALA A 65 -17.09 -8.85 -25.00
N GLY A 66 -16.80 -8.36 -26.21
CA GLY A 66 -17.79 -7.94 -27.21
C GLY A 66 -18.05 -9.00 -28.28
N VAL A 67 -18.82 -8.66 -29.31
CA VAL A 67 -19.18 -9.57 -30.42
C VAL A 67 -18.49 -9.15 -31.72
N LEU A 68 -17.56 -9.97 -32.19
CA LEU A 68 -16.90 -9.84 -33.50
C LEU A 68 -17.66 -10.64 -34.57
N THR A 69 -17.77 -10.09 -35.78
CA THR A 69 -18.30 -10.79 -36.96
C THR A 69 -17.61 -10.39 -38.25
N GLU A 70 -17.52 -11.31 -39.22
CA GLU A 70 -17.01 -11.04 -40.56
C GLU A 70 -18.15 -11.03 -41.59
N GLN A 71 -18.35 -9.90 -42.27
CA GLN A 71 -19.37 -9.74 -43.30
C GLN A 71 -18.77 -8.98 -44.50
N GLY A 72 -18.95 -9.49 -45.72
CA GLY A 72 -18.49 -8.80 -46.93
C GLY A 72 -16.96 -8.56 -47.00
N ASN A 73 -16.16 -9.40 -46.34
CA ASN A 73 -14.70 -9.25 -46.16
C ASN A 73 -14.26 -8.03 -45.31
N ALA A 74 -15.19 -7.44 -44.55
CA ALA A 74 -14.91 -6.49 -43.47
C ALA A 74 -15.22 -7.14 -42.12
N TRP A 75 -14.49 -6.72 -41.08
CA TRP A 75 -14.80 -7.09 -39.71
C TRP A 75 -15.65 -6.00 -39.07
N PHE A 76 -16.66 -6.43 -38.33
CA PHE A 76 -17.52 -5.57 -37.54
C PHE A 76 -17.48 -6.03 -36.09
N TYR A 77 -17.41 -5.07 -35.18
CA TYR A 77 -17.39 -5.32 -33.74
C TYR A 77 -18.58 -4.62 -33.09
N LYS A 78 -19.23 -5.31 -32.16
CA LYS A 78 -20.13 -4.71 -31.19
C LYS A 78 -19.44 -4.74 -29.85
N ARG A 79 -18.99 -3.57 -29.41
CA ARG A 79 -18.41 -3.38 -28.08
C ARG A 79 -19.45 -3.71 -27.00
N ASN A 80 -19.01 -4.34 -25.92
CA ASN A 80 -19.84 -4.54 -24.73
C ASN A 80 -19.73 -3.28 -23.85
N PHE A 81 -20.87 -2.78 -23.38
CA PHE A 81 -20.95 -1.60 -22.52
C PHE A 81 -21.17 -1.96 -21.04
N GLY A 82 -21.15 -3.25 -20.68
CA GLY A 82 -21.61 -3.74 -19.39
C GLY A 82 -23.13 -3.94 -19.38
N ASP A 83 -23.68 -4.39 -18.25
CA ASP A 83 -25.13 -4.51 -18.02
C ASP A 83 -25.91 -5.27 -19.13
N ALA A 84 -25.23 -6.20 -19.82
CA ALA A 84 -25.71 -6.93 -21.00
C ALA A 84 -26.13 -6.03 -22.20
N GLU A 85 -25.65 -4.78 -22.26
CA GLU A 85 -25.82 -3.87 -23.39
C GLU A 85 -24.68 -3.98 -24.41
N LEU A 86 -25.02 -4.23 -25.67
CA LEU A 86 -24.09 -4.16 -26.79
C LEU A 86 -24.28 -2.86 -27.57
N GLY A 87 -23.16 -2.20 -27.85
CA GLY A 87 -23.10 -0.97 -28.63
C GLY A 87 -23.51 -1.11 -30.11
N PRO A 88 -23.45 0.00 -30.87
CA PRO A 88 -23.69 -0.02 -32.30
C PRO A 88 -22.70 -0.94 -33.03
N LEU A 89 -23.07 -1.36 -34.24
CA LEU A 89 -22.17 -2.15 -35.09
C LEU A 89 -21.08 -1.23 -35.67
N GLU A 90 -19.89 -1.29 -35.09
CA GLU A 90 -18.71 -0.54 -35.51
C GLU A 90 -17.95 -1.34 -36.58
N THR A 91 -17.36 -0.67 -37.57
CA THR A 91 -16.48 -1.31 -38.55
C THR A 91 -15.06 -1.26 -38.00
N VAL A 92 -14.38 -2.40 -37.86
CA VAL A 92 -12.98 -2.44 -37.40
C VAL A 92 -12.13 -1.73 -38.46
N ALA A 93 -11.54 -0.59 -38.08
CA ALA A 93 -11.09 0.45 -39.03
C ALA A 93 -10.11 -0.04 -40.11
N GLN A 94 -9.24 -1.00 -39.79
CA GLN A 94 -8.41 -1.71 -40.75
C GLN A 94 -8.43 -3.21 -40.48
N LYS A 95 -8.83 -4.00 -41.48
CA LYS A 95 -8.58 -5.46 -41.51
C LYS A 95 -7.13 -5.68 -41.99
N PRO A 96 -6.21 -6.28 -41.20
CA PRO A 96 -4.77 -6.30 -41.54
C PRO A 96 -4.41 -7.10 -42.79
N SER A 97 -5.30 -8.02 -43.18
CA SER A 97 -5.16 -8.83 -44.38
C SER A 97 -6.55 -9.11 -44.97
N SER A 98 -6.61 -9.48 -46.25
CA SER A 98 -7.84 -9.93 -46.91
C SER A 98 -8.22 -11.38 -46.57
N ILE A 99 -7.57 -12.00 -45.57
CA ILE A 99 -7.74 -13.42 -45.22
C ILE A 99 -8.94 -13.56 -44.26
N PRO A 100 -9.89 -14.49 -44.50
CA PRO A 100 -11.04 -14.69 -43.62
C PRO A 100 -10.68 -15.48 -42.35
N LEU A 101 -11.41 -15.26 -41.26
CA LEU A 101 -11.31 -16.06 -40.03
C LEU A 101 -11.89 -17.47 -40.26
N ASN A 102 -11.06 -18.43 -40.69
CA ASN A 102 -11.50 -19.78 -41.06
C ASN A 102 -10.57 -20.90 -40.53
N GLY A 103 -10.01 -20.73 -39.33
CA GLY A 103 -9.10 -21.68 -38.69
C GLY A 103 -7.65 -21.57 -39.19
N LYS A 104 -7.44 -21.16 -40.46
CA LYS A 104 -6.11 -20.85 -41.01
C LYS A 104 -5.56 -19.50 -40.58
N SER A 105 -6.47 -18.57 -40.26
CA SER A 105 -6.16 -17.37 -39.50
C SER A 105 -7.07 -17.29 -38.28
N GLN A 106 -6.49 -16.90 -37.14
CA GLN A 106 -7.12 -16.94 -35.82
C GLN A 106 -6.74 -15.70 -35.01
N LEU A 107 -7.60 -15.28 -34.08
CA LEU A 107 -7.23 -14.33 -33.03
C LEU A 107 -6.67 -15.11 -31.85
N LEU A 108 -5.42 -14.85 -31.48
CA LEU A 108 -4.72 -15.51 -30.39
C LEU A 108 -4.00 -14.47 -29.54
N ASP A 109 -4.10 -14.60 -28.21
CA ASP A 109 -3.20 -13.92 -27.30
C ASP A 109 -1.85 -14.67 -27.31
N LEU A 110 -0.89 -14.12 -28.07
CA LEU A 110 0.47 -14.64 -28.16
C LEU A 110 1.38 -14.15 -27.02
N GLY A 111 0.89 -13.31 -26.12
CA GLY A 111 1.65 -12.68 -25.03
C GLY A 111 1.27 -13.16 -23.63
N GLY A 112 0.09 -13.76 -23.46
CA GLY A 112 -0.53 -13.99 -22.14
C GLY A 112 -0.89 -12.66 -21.46
N ASN A 113 -1.32 -11.67 -22.24
CA ASN A 113 -1.61 -10.31 -21.80
C ASN A 113 -3.02 -9.82 -22.19
N GLY A 114 -3.89 -10.72 -22.66
CA GLY A 114 -5.23 -10.47 -23.17
C GLY A 114 -5.31 -9.56 -24.41
N GLN A 115 -4.19 -9.09 -24.97
CA GLN A 115 -4.19 -8.37 -26.25
C GLN A 115 -4.06 -9.35 -27.41
N LEU A 116 -5.15 -9.46 -28.16
CA LEU A 116 -5.22 -10.40 -29.27
C LEU A 116 -4.36 -9.97 -30.45
N SER A 117 -3.69 -10.95 -31.03
CA SER A 117 -2.97 -10.85 -32.29
C SER A 117 -3.73 -11.63 -33.37
N LEU A 118 -3.85 -11.05 -34.56
CA LEU A 118 -4.32 -11.79 -35.74
C LEU A 118 -3.16 -12.62 -36.27
N VAL A 119 -3.27 -13.93 -36.15
CA VAL A 119 -2.26 -14.90 -36.57
C VAL A 119 -2.69 -15.52 -37.90
N ASP A 120 -1.77 -15.58 -38.87
CA ASP A 120 -1.93 -16.34 -40.11
C ASP A 120 -0.93 -17.50 -40.16
N PHE A 121 -1.47 -18.72 -40.23
CA PHE A 121 -0.72 -19.96 -40.35
C PHE A 121 -0.59 -20.46 -41.79
N SER A 122 -1.17 -19.75 -42.77
CA SER A 122 -1.38 -20.24 -44.14
C SER A 122 -0.65 -19.49 -45.26
N GLY A 123 -0.08 -18.32 -44.98
CA GLY A 123 0.74 -17.58 -45.92
C GLY A 123 2.07 -18.26 -46.29
N VAL A 124 2.69 -17.79 -47.38
CA VAL A 124 4.05 -18.20 -47.82
C VAL A 124 5.10 -17.92 -46.75
N THR A 125 4.86 -16.93 -45.91
CA THR A 125 5.57 -16.67 -44.66
C THR A 125 4.52 -16.56 -43.55
N PRO A 126 4.38 -17.55 -42.66
CA PRO A 126 3.47 -17.48 -41.52
C PRO A 126 3.89 -16.42 -40.49
N GLY A 127 2.93 -15.84 -39.75
CA GLY A 127 3.21 -14.74 -38.83
C GLY A 127 1.95 -14.15 -38.21
N PHE A 128 2.09 -12.96 -37.62
CA PHE A 128 1.00 -12.29 -36.91
C PHE A 128 1.03 -10.76 -37.04
N PHE A 129 -0.13 -10.15 -36.78
CA PHE A 129 -0.31 -8.71 -36.55
C PHE A 129 -0.77 -8.54 -35.10
N LYS A 130 -0.04 -7.76 -34.28
CA LYS A 130 -0.51 -7.40 -32.94
C LYS A 130 -1.52 -6.27 -33.03
N LYS A 131 -2.55 -6.26 -32.19
CA LYS A 131 -3.37 -5.06 -32.05
C LYS A 131 -2.64 -4.01 -31.22
N ILE A 132 -2.79 -2.74 -31.59
CA ILE A 132 -2.20 -1.57 -30.94
C ILE A 132 -3.34 -0.70 -30.37
N ALA A 133 -3.06 0.12 -29.37
CA ALA A 133 -4.02 1.12 -28.88
C ALA A 133 -4.53 2.03 -30.01
N ASN A 134 -5.79 2.48 -29.92
CA ASN A 134 -6.54 3.23 -30.93
C ASN A 134 -6.90 2.43 -32.20
N GLU A 135 -7.42 1.21 -32.03
CA GLU A 135 -8.07 0.37 -33.07
C GLU A 135 -7.19 -0.07 -34.27
N ASP A 136 -5.89 0.22 -34.23
CA ASP A 136 -4.96 -0.05 -35.33
C ASP A 136 -4.12 -1.33 -35.09
N TRP A 137 -3.45 -1.81 -36.14
CA TRP A 137 -2.67 -3.05 -36.09
C TRP A 137 -1.19 -2.82 -36.40
N SER A 138 -0.31 -3.65 -35.82
CA SER A 138 1.12 -3.65 -36.13
C SER A 138 1.38 -4.06 -37.58
N SER A 139 2.57 -3.75 -38.08
CA SER A 139 3.08 -4.43 -39.28
C SER A 139 3.17 -5.94 -39.07
N PHE A 140 3.09 -6.69 -40.17
CA PHE A 140 3.18 -8.15 -40.17
C PHE A 140 4.53 -8.61 -39.62
N THR A 141 4.51 -9.41 -38.55
CA THR A 141 5.70 -10.01 -37.95
C THR A 141 5.74 -11.50 -38.29
N PRO A 142 6.72 -11.97 -39.09
CA PRO A 142 6.82 -13.39 -39.42
C PRO A 142 7.28 -14.23 -38.21
N PHE A 143 6.76 -15.45 -38.10
CA PHE A 143 7.28 -16.41 -37.12
C PHE A 143 8.70 -16.84 -37.50
N LYS A 144 9.61 -16.88 -36.51
CA LYS A 144 10.99 -17.41 -36.70
C LYS A 144 11.00 -18.90 -37.04
N PHE A 145 9.97 -19.63 -36.61
CA PHE A 145 9.75 -21.05 -36.87
C PHE A 145 8.25 -21.34 -36.78
N LEU A 146 7.69 -22.10 -37.72
CA LEU A 146 6.35 -22.66 -37.61
C LEU A 146 6.40 -24.20 -37.76
N PRO A 147 5.82 -24.96 -36.81
CA PRO A 147 5.64 -26.41 -36.96
C PRO A 147 4.90 -26.81 -38.25
N ASN A 148 5.43 -27.82 -38.94
CA ASN A 148 4.80 -28.42 -40.12
C ASN A 148 3.68 -29.40 -39.71
N ILE A 149 2.53 -28.83 -39.33
CA ILE A 149 1.31 -29.52 -38.90
C ILE A 149 0.10 -28.98 -39.66
N ARG A 150 -1.03 -29.68 -39.62
CA ARG A 150 -2.29 -29.16 -40.18
C ARG A 150 -2.89 -28.11 -39.25
N TRP A 151 -2.66 -26.84 -39.56
CA TRP A 151 -3.25 -25.71 -38.83
C TRP A 151 -4.75 -25.51 -39.09
N ASP A 152 -5.31 -26.21 -40.07
CA ASP A 152 -6.75 -26.31 -40.36
C ASP A 152 -7.43 -27.55 -39.77
N ASP A 153 -6.73 -28.28 -38.89
CA ASP A 153 -7.28 -29.41 -38.14
C ASP A 153 -8.12 -28.89 -36.95
N PRO A 154 -9.46 -29.11 -36.92
CA PRO A 154 -10.32 -28.66 -35.81
C PRO A 154 -10.04 -29.40 -34.49
N THR A 155 -9.16 -30.40 -34.51
CA THR A 155 -8.68 -31.12 -33.32
C THR A 155 -7.36 -30.56 -32.79
N LEU A 156 -6.84 -29.47 -33.38
CA LEU A 156 -5.61 -28.80 -33.00
C LEU A 156 -5.86 -27.81 -31.85
N LEU A 157 -5.13 -27.98 -30.75
CA LEU A 157 -5.12 -27.05 -29.63
C LEU A 157 -3.79 -26.29 -29.62
N VAL A 158 -3.86 -24.97 -29.65
CA VAL A 158 -2.69 -24.08 -29.48
C VAL A 158 -2.61 -23.72 -28.00
N ILE A 159 -1.45 -23.97 -27.39
CA ILE A 159 -1.19 -23.76 -25.97
C ILE A 159 0.03 -22.84 -25.86
N ASP A 160 -0.03 -21.78 -25.04
CA ASP A 160 1.18 -21.03 -24.66
C ASP A 160 1.98 -21.87 -23.66
N LEU A 161 3.26 -22.08 -23.96
CA LEU A 161 4.14 -23.02 -23.26
C LEU A 161 5.39 -22.34 -22.67
N THR A 162 5.52 -21.02 -22.80
CA THR A 162 6.73 -20.27 -22.39
C THR A 162 6.45 -18.84 -21.98
N ASP A 163 7.41 -18.24 -21.27
CA ASP A 163 7.56 -16.83 -20.91
C ASP A 163 7.75 -15.86 -22.11
N GLY A 164 7.33 -16.26 -23.31
CA GLY A 164 7.51 -15.51 -24.56
C GLY A 164 8.93 -15.59 -25.13
N PHE A 165 9.04 -16.08 -26.38
CA PHE A 165 10.22 -15.98 -27.26
C PHE A 165 11.38 -17.02 -27.13
N ALA A 166 11.22 -18.14 -26.44
CA ALA A 166 12.18 -19.27 -26.50
C ALA A 166 11.91 -20.22 -27.70
N PRO A 167 12.94 -20.91 -28.27
CA PRO A 167 12.75 -21.89 -29.33
C PRO A 167 12.21 -23.24 -28.81
N MET A 168 11.33 -23.89 -29.59
CA MET A 168 10.78 -25.22 -29.26
C MET A 168 11.86 -26.32 -29.30
N GLU A 169 11.97 -27.11 -28.22
CA GLU A 169 12.80 -28.33 -28.18
C GLU A 169 11.96 -29.61 -28.31
N HIS A 170 12.61 -30.73 -28.69
CA HIS A 170 11.98 -32.02 -28.93
C HIS A 170 12.63 -33.14 -28.09
N ARG A 171 11.81 -33.91 -27.35
CA ARG A 171 12.24 -35.09 -26.56
C ARG A 171 11.50 -36.37 -26.97
N ARG A 172 12.19 -37.50 -26.95
CA ARG A 172 11.56 -38.84 -27.04
C ARG A 172 11.02 -39.27 -25.68
N VAL A 173 9.82 -39.86 -25.68
CA VAL A 173 9.14 -40.42 -24.50
C VAL A 173 9.27 -41.95 -24.49
N SER A 174 9.24 -42.55 -23.29
CA SER A 174 9.34 -44.00 -23.08
C SER A 174 8.06 -44.75 -23.47
N LEU A 175 8.16 -46.08 -23.61
CA LEU A 175 7.05 -46.99 -23.91
C LEU A 175 6.29 -47.49 -22.66
N ASP A 176 6.68 -47.06 -21.46
CA ASP A 176 6.10 -47.49 -20.18
C ASP A 176 5.17 -46.41 -19.59
N GLU A 177 3.89 -46.73 -19.48
CA GLU A 177 2.80 -45.86 -18.99
C GLU A 177 2.96 -45.48 -17.51
N ARG A 178 3.83 -46.17 -16.74
CA ARG A 178 4.18 -45.81 -15.35
C ARG A 178 5.23 -44.70 -15.26
N ILE A 179 5.84 -44.33 -16.38
CA ILE A 179 6.95 -43.36 -16.47
C ILE A 179 6.49 -42.05 -17.17
N GLY A 180 5.32 -42.06 -17.81
CA GLY A 180 4.67 -40.86 -18.37
C GLY A 180 3.38 -41.19 -19.13
N PRO A 181 2.47 -40.22 -19.34
CA PRO A 181 1.17 -40.46 -19.96
C PRO A 181 1.27 -40.82 -21.45
N ARG A 182 0.36 -41.70 -21.89
CA ARG A 182 0.20 -42.11 -23.28
C ARG A 182 -1.23 -41.81 -23.73
N ILE A 183 -1.37 -41.12 -24.86
CA ILE A 183 -2.67 -40.83 -25.48
C ILE A 183 -3.07 -41.99 -26.41
N VAL A 184 -4.21 -42.61 -26.14
CA VAL A 184 -4.88 -43.58 -27.03
C VAL A 184 -6.19 -42.95 -27.47
N LEU A 185 -6.19 -42.31 -28.65
CA LEU A 185 -7.38 -41.70 -29.24
C LEU A 185 -8.15 -42.74 -30.06
N GLY A 186 -9.32 -43.16 -29.57
CA GLY A 186 -10.16 -44.10 -30.33
C GLY A 186 -11.33 -44.76 -29.60
N ASP A 187 -11.94 -44.10 -28.60
CA ASP A 187 -13.17 -44.61 -27.98
C ASP A 187 -14.13 -43.45 -27.60
N ASP A 188 -15.43 -43.68 -27.75
CA ASP A 188 -16.50 -42.68 -27.59
C ASP A 188 -16.88 -42.44 -26.11
N GLU A 189 -16.34 -43.22 -25.17
CA GLU A 189 -16.66 -43.18 -23.74
C GLU A 189 -15.73 -42.25 -22.90
N THR A 190 -14.81 -41.50 -23.52
CA THR A 190 -13.83 -40.66 -22.81
C THR A 190 -13.64 -39.26 -23.41
N SER A 191 -13.51 -38.24 -22.57
CA SER A 191 -13.29 -36.82 -22.97
C SER A 191 -12.01 -36.23 -22.37
N ILE A 192 -11.42 -35.20 -23.01
CA ILE A 192 -10.17 -34.56 -22.58
C ILE A 192 -10.28 -33.04 -22.71
N HIS A 193 -9.69 -32.34 -21.74
CA HIS A 193 -9.98 -30.98 -21.34
C HIS A 193 -8.70 -30.22 -20.93
N LEU A 194 -8.71 -28.89 -21.07
CA LEU A 194 -7.65 -27.97 -20.60
C LEU A 194 -8.26 -27.01 -19.58
N ALA A 195 -7.74 -27.00 -18.36
CA ALA A 195 -8.33 -26.33 -17.20
C ALA A 195 -7.27 -26.16 -16.13
N ASP A 196 -7.23 -25.03 -15.41
CA ASP A 196 -6.48 -24.98 -14.15
C ASP A 196 -7.25 -25.80 -13.11
N MET A 197 -6.76 -27.00 -12.80
CA MET A 197 -7.41 -27.88 -11.83
C MET A 197 -6.86 -27.68 -10.43
N SER A 198 -5.74 -26.97 -10.28
CA SER A 198 -4.99 -26.86 -9.03
C SER A 198 -5.08 -25.48 -8.37
N GLY A 199 -5.48 -24.45 -9.13
CA GLY A 199 -5.54 -23.05 -8.71
C GLY A 199 -4.18 -22.35 -8.73
N ASP A 200 -3.21 -22.84 -9.50
CA ASP A 200 -1.85 -22.27 -9.59
C ASP A 200 -1.67 -21.24 -10.72
N GLY A 201 -2.72 -21.02 -11.53
CA GLY A 201 -2.73 -20.12 -12.69
C GLY A 201 -2.27 -20.76 -14.00
N LEU A 202 -1.98 -22.07 -14.03
CA LEU A 202 -1.55 -22.80 -15.22
C LEU A 202 -2.65 -23.74 -15.73
N LEU A 203 -2.73 -23.90 -17.06
CA LEU A 203 -3.70 -24.82 -17.66
C LEU A 203 -3.18 -26.27 -17.60
N ASP A 204 -3.80 -27.09 -16.76
CA ASP A 204 -3.61 -28.55 -16.67
C ASP A 204 -4.37 -29.29 -17.78
N ILE A 205 -4.04 -30.57 -18.00
CA ILE A 205 -4.88 -31.47 -18.82
C ILE A 205 -5.72 -32.37 -17.92
N VAL A 206 -7.00 -32.50 -18.27
CA VAL A 206 -8.01 -33.27 -17.55
C VAL A 206 -8.59 -34.32 -18.49
N ARG A 207 -8.73 -35.57 -18.04
CA ARG A 207 -9.37 -36.69 -18.74
C ARG A 207 -10.59 -37.14 -17.94
N ILE A 208 -11.73 -37.27 -18.63
CA ILE A 208 -13.05 -37.51 -18.04
C ILE A 208 -13.76 -38.62 -18.84
N PRO A 209 -13.54 -39.90 -18.50
CA PRO A 209 -14.47 -41.00 -18.82
C PRO A 209 -15.78 -40.91 -18.01
N ASN A 210 -16.75 -41.76 -18.36
CA ASN A 210 -18.06 -41.89 -17.68
C ASN A 210 -18.02 -42.21 -16.16
N SER A 211 -16.86 -42.46 -15.55
CA SER A 211 -16.76 -42.95 -14.16
C SER A 211 -15.60 -42.42 -13.32
N GLU A 212 -14.67 -41.65 -13.88
CA GLU A 212 -13.55 -41.05 -13.14
C GLU A 212 -13.11 -39.73 -13.80
N ILE A 213 -12.45 -38.85 -13.06
CA ILE A 213 -11.77 -37.67 -13.60
C ILE A 213 -10.31 -37.73 -13.15
N CYS A 214 -9.38 -37.66 -14.10
CA CYS A 214 -7.95 -37.68 -13.85
C CYS A 214 -7.30 -36.47 -14.52
N TYR A 215 -6.53 -35.67 -13.80
CA TYR A 215 -5.80 -34.55 -14.38
C TYR A 215 -4.28 -34.70 -14.16
N TRP A 216 -3.51 -34.00 -14.99
CA TRP A 216 -2.06 -33.96 -14.94
C TRP A 216 -1.61 -32.50 -14.84
N LEU A 217 -0.99 -32.19 -13.69
CA LEU A 217 -0.45 -30.87 -13.38
C LEU A 217 0.53 -30.36 -14.44
N ASN A 218 0.38 -29.10 -14.83
CA ASN A 218 1.28 -28.40 -15.74
C ASN A 218 2.54 -27.92 -15.00
N LEU A 219 3.49 -28.85 -14.78
CA LEU A 219 4.78 -28.59 -14.12
C LEU A 219 5.76 -27.72 -14.95
N GLY A 220 5.29 -27.06 -16.01
CA GLY A 220 6.11 -26.32 -16.97
C GLY A 220 6.91 -27.20 -17.95
N TYR A 221 7.46 -26.54 -18.99
CA TYR A 221 8.38 -27.13 -19.97
C TYR A 221 7.83 -28.32 -20.81
N GLY A 222 6.58 -28.21 -21.28
CA GLY A 222 6.17 -28.82 -22.56
C GLY A 222 6.06 -30.35 -22.62
N ARG A 223 5.48 -31.00 -21.60
CA ARG A 223 4.96 -32.38 -21.70
C ARG A 223 3.43 -32.29 -21.78
N LEU A 224 2.74 -33.03 -22.69
CA LEU A 224 1.30 -33.43 -22.72
C LEU A 224 0.73 -33.68 -24.17
N GLY A 225 -0.57 -34.02 -24.34
CA GLY A 225 -1.23 -34.27 -25.66
C GLY A 225 -2.80 -34.41 -25.66
N ARG A 226 -3.43 -34.80 -26.80
CA ARG A 226 -4.69 -34.21 -27.38
C ARG A 226 -6.09 -34.92 -27.19
N PHE A 227 -7.17 -34.09 -27.20
CA PHE A 227 -8.58 -34.27 -27.71
C PHE A 227 -9.57 -35.22 -26.97
N SER A 228 -10.91 -35.03 -26.79
CA SER A 228 -11.99 -34.22 -27.46
C SER A 228 -13.15 -33.70 -26.53
N GLN A 229 -14.17 -32.97 -27.05
CA GLN A 229 -14.79 -31.81 -26.33
C GLN A 229 -16.33 -31.46 -26.35
N SER A 230 -17.19 -31.91 -27.28
CA SER A 230 -18.39 -31.11 -27.70
C SER A 230 -19.46 -30.68 -26.66
N ARG A 231 -19.84 -31.52 -25.68
CA ARG A 231 -20.96 -31.27 -24.73
C ARG A 231 -20.57 -30.78 -23.34
N ILE A 232 -19.29 -30.56 -23.09
CA ILE A 232 -18.76 -30.07 -21.81
C ILE A 232 -18.27 -28.63 -22.00
N ARG A 233 -18.39 -27.83 -20.94
CA ARG A 233 -17.73 -26.55 -20.77
C ARG A 233 -16.95 -26.57 -19.47
N LEU A 234 -15.88 -25.80 -19.42
CA LEU A 234 -15.01 -25.65 -18.26
C LEU A 234 -14.88 -24.16 -17.98
N ALA A 235 -15.05 -23.78 -16.71
CA ALA A 235 -14.80 -22.44 -16.20
C ALA A 235 -14.72 -22.50 -14.68
N ASP A 236 -14.00 -21.58 -14.05
CA ASP A 236 -14.16 -21.26 -12.62
C ASP A 236 -15.55 -20.63 -12.43
N ILE A 237 -16.52 -21.39 -11.88
CA ILE A 237 -17.91 -20.96 -11.71
C ILE A 237 -18.14 -20.37 -10.32
N ASP A 238 -17.53 -20.95 -9.28
CA ASP A 238 -17.68 -20.48 -7.90
C ASP A 238 -16.69 -19.35 -7.53
N GLY A 239 -15.70 -19.07 -8.37
CA GLY A 239 -14.69 -18.05 -8.11
C GLY A 239 -13.57 -18.54 -7.19
N SER A 240 -13.48 -19.85 -6.93
CA SER A 240 -12.43 -20.50 -6.12
C SER A 240 -11.04 -20.40 -6.74
N GLY A 241 -10.96 -20.08 -8.04
CA GLY A 241 -9.74 -20.15 -8.83
C GLY A 241 -9.45 -21.55 -9.39
N THR A 242 -10.27 -22.55 -9.07
CA THR A 242 -10.19 -23.88 -9.71
C THR A 242 -11.27 -24.03 -10.77
N THR A 243 -10.98 -24.80 -11.81
CA THR A 243 -11.91 -24.93 -12.94
C THR A 243 -12.98 -25.99 -12.66
N ASP A 244 -14.25 -25.58 -12.72
CA ASP A 244 -15.42 -26.44 -12.57
C ASP A 244 -15.84 -27.08 -13.90
N LEU A 245 -16.62 -28.17 -13.81
CA LEU A 245 -17.18 -28.84 -14.97
C LEU A 245 -18.66 -28.51 -15.14
N VAL A 246 -19.01 -28.03 -16.33
CA VAL A 246 -20.41 -27.77 -16.74
C VAL A 246 -20.79 -28.74 -17.86
N TYR A 247 -21.70 -29.66 -17.57
CA TYR A 247 -22.23 -30.64 -18.52
C TYR A 247 -23.56 -30.18 -19.10
N LEU A 248 -23.66 -30.16 -20.44
CA LEU A 248 -24.86 -29.75 -21.18
C LEU A 248 -25.72 -30.98 -21.53
N GLY A 249 -26.69 -31.25 -20.66
CA GLY A 249 -27.79 -32.19 -20.93
C GLY A 249 -28.77 -31.65 -21.97
N LEU A 250 -29.81 -32.41 -22.30
CA LEU A 250 -30.82 -31.97 -23.28
C LEU A 250 -31.81 -30.98 -22.66
N ASP A 251 -32.21 -31.24 -21.42
CA ASP A 251 -33.24 -30.50 -20.68
C ASP A 251 -32.74 -30.04 -19.29
N ASP A 252 -31.47 -30.29 -18.96
CA ASP A 252 -30.78 -29.91 -17.71
C ASP A 252 -29.31 -29.48 -17.96
N ILE A 253 -28.78 -28.60 -17.11
CA ILE A 253 -27.34 -28.30 -17.04
C ILE A 253 -26.83 -28.74 -15.67
N LYS A 254 -25.72 -29.47 -15.63
CA LYS A 254 -25.11 -29.96 -14.38
C LYS A 254 -23.77 -29.30 -14.17
N ILE A 255 -23.59 -28.67 -13.02
CA ILE A 255 -22.31 -28.12 -12.58
C ILE A 255 -21.73 -29.08 -11.54
N PHE A 256 -20.46 -29.44 -11.69
CA PHE A 256 -19.70 -30.19 -10.71
C PHE A 256 -18.58 -29.26 -10.23
N PHE A 257 -18.61 -28.90 -8.94
CA PHE A 257 -17.65 -27.97 -8.36
C PHE A 257 -16.33 -28.67 -8.04
N ASN A 258 -15.22 -28.06 -8.39
CA ASN A 258 -13.89 -28.58 -8.15
C ASN A 258 -13.45 -28.28 -6.71
N GLN A 259 -13.24 -29.33 -5.93
CA GLN A 259 -12.92 -29.25 -4.51
C GLN A 259 -11.42 -29.11 -4.32
N SER A 260 -10.86 -27.95 -4.71
CA SER A 260 -9.42 -27.64 -4.60
C SER A 260 -8.55 -28.72 -5.26
N GLY A 261 -8.89 -29.09 -6.49
CA GLY A 261 -8.25 -30.14 -7.29
C GLY A 261 -8.46 -31.58 -6.81
N SER A 262 -8.93 -31.79 -5.58
CA SER A 262 -8.91 -33.12 -4.95
C SER A 262 -10.02 -34.04 -5.45
N SER A 263 -11.17 -33.48 -5.77
CA SER A 263 -12.38 -34.19 -6.22
C SER A 263 -13.38 -33.23 -6.84
N PHE A 264 -14.40 -33.76 -7.51
CA PHE A 264 -15.58 -32.99 -7.91
C PHE A 264 -16.73 -33.22 -6.92
N SER A 265 -17.57 -32.21 -6.72
CA SER A 265 -18.80 -32.32 -5.93
C SER A 265 -19.83 -33.24 -6.58
N ASP A 266 -20.85 -33.62 -5.81
CA ASP A 266 -22.12 -34.08 -6.40
C ASP A 266 -22.67 -33.01 -7.39
N PRO A 267 -23.33 -33.41 -8.48
CA PRO A 267 -23.80 -32.48 -9.50
C PRO A 267 -24.89 -31.54 -8.99
N TYR A 268 -24.60 -30.23 -9.05
CA TYR A 268 -25.63 -29.20 -8.95
C TYR A 268 -26.42 -29.13 -10.26
N CYS A 269 -27.64 -29.67 -10.24
CA CYS A 269 -28.53 -29.71 -11.39
C CYS A 269 -29.36 -28.42 -11.49
N MET A 270 -29.06 -27.58 -12.48
CA MET A 270 -29.93 -26.46 -12.84
C MET A 270 -31.16 -26.96 -13.59
N VAL A 271 -32.33 -26.66 -13.03
CA VAL A 271 -33.64 -26.93 -13.63
C VAL A 271 -34.16 -25.66 -14.32
N GLN A 272 -35.06 -25.83 -15.29
CA GLN A 272 -35.63 -24.73 -16.11
C GLN A 272 -34.64 -24.04 -17.08
N THR A 273 -33.56 -24.72 -17.46
CA THR A 273 -32.65 -24.24 -18.51
C THR A 273 -33.32 -24.35 -19.90
N PRO A 274 -33.00 -23.43 -20.86
CA PRO A 274 -33.40 -23.61 -22.25
C PRO A 274 -32.92 -24.95 -22.81
N ARG A 275 -33.71 -25.55 -23.70
CA ARG A 275 -33.40 -26.85 -24.29
C ARG A 275 -32.13 -26.78 -25.15
N VAL A 276 -31.14 -27.63 -24.86
CA VAL A 276 -29.86 -27.65 -25.60
C VAL A 276 -29.90 -28.74 -26.66
N ASP A 277 -30.36 -28.37 -27.86
CA ASP A 277 -30.26 -29.23 -29.04
C ASP A 277 -28.90 -29.07 -29.75
N ASN A 278 -28.65 -29.88 -30.80
CA ASN A 278 -27.39 -29.83 -31.54
C ASN A 278 -27.25 -28.61 -32.46
N LEU A 279 -28.20 -27.67 -32.46
CA LEU A 279 -28.16 -26.39 -33.20
C LEU A 279 -27.97 -25.19 -32.27
N SER A 280 -28.19 -25.38 -30.97
CA SER A 280 -28.03 -24.38 -29.93
C SER A 280 -26.55 -24.22 -29.55
N ASP A 281 -26.04 -22.99 -29.52
CA ASP A 281 -24.72 -22.70 -28.93
C ASP A 281 -24.89 -22.26 -27.48
N VAL A 282 -24.01 -22.76 -26.62
CA VAL A 282 -23.94 -22.44 -25.19
C VAL A 282 -22.51 -22.11 -24.83
N ARG A 283 -22.30 -20.93 -24.26
CA ARG A 283 -21.01 -20.35 -23.90
C ARG A 283 -21.00 -19.95 -22.42
N ILE A 284 -19.81 -19.91 -21.85
CA ILE A 284 -19.57 -19.30 -20.54
C ILE A 284 -18.79 -18.01 -20.81
N VAL A 285 -19.30 -16.89 -20.31
CA VAL A 285 -18.81 -15.54 -20.65
C VAL A 285 -19.21 -14.57 -19.53
N ASP A 286 -18.30 -13.72 -19.09
CA ASP A 286 -18.64 -12.55 -18.28
C ASP A 286 -19.36 -11.52 -19.17
N LEU A 287 -20.70 -11.56 -19.13
CA LEU A 287 -21.55 -10.71 -19.96
C LEU A 287 -21.71 -9.29 -19.38
N PHE A 288 -21.62 -9.17 -18.05
CA PHE A 288 -21.87 -7.93 -17.32
C PHE A 288 -20.58 -7.12 -17.05
N GLY A 289 -19.41 -7.73 -17.17
CA GLY A 289 -18.12 -7.13 -16.79
C GLY A 289 -17.85 -7.20 -15.29
N THR A 290 -18.60 -8.03 -14.55
CA THR A 290 -18.51 -8.16 -13.08
C THR A 290 -17.35 -9.06 -12.65
N GLY A 291 -16.64 -9.69 -13.57
CA GLY A 291 -15.61 -10.68 -13.27
C GLY A 291 -16.16 -12.03 -12.80
N THR A 292 -17.44 -12.30 -13.08
CA THR A 292 -18.15 -13.55 -12.75
C THR A 292 -18.78 -14.15 -14.01
N PRO A 293 -18.75 -15.47 -14.23
CA PRO A 293 -19.26 -16.08 -15.45
C PRO A 293 -20.80 -16.12 -15.51
N CYS A 294 -21.34 -15.82 -16.70
CA CYS A 294 -22.72 -16.13 -17.07
C CYS A 294 -22.76 -17.28 -18.08
N ILE A 295 -23.83 -18.07 -18.05
CA ILE A 295 -24.14 -19.02 -19.13
C ILE A 295 -24.97 -18.30 -20.18
N LEU A 296 -24.42 -18.14 -21.37
CA LEU A 296 -25.09 -17.56 -22.53
C LEU A 296 -25.56 -18.66 -23.48
N TRP A 297 -26.84 -18.64 -23.85
CA TRP A 297 -27.46 -19.53 -24.83
C TRP A 297 -27.90 -18.76 -26.07
N SER A 298 -27.75 -19.35 -27.25
CA SER A 298 -28.38 -18.88 -28.48
C SER A 298 -28.91 -20.02 -29.34
N SER A 299 -30.13 -19.85 -29.86
CA SER A 299 -30.79 -20.80 -30.77
C SER A 299 -31.03 -20.15 -32.14
N PRO A 300 -30.60 -20.79 -33.25
CA PRO A 300 -30.95 -20.38 -34.61
C PRO A 300 -32.34 -20.87 -35.06
N ASN A 301 -33.08 -21.58 -34.20
CA ASN A 301 -34.35 -22.22 -34.58
C ASN A 301 -35.45 -21.16 -34.80
N PRO A 302 -36.16 -21.17 -35.96
CA PRO A 302 -37.24 -20.22 -36.24
C PRO A 302 -38.44 -20.30 -35.28
N SER A 303 -38.60 -21.38 -34.49
CA SER A 303 -39.61 -21.46 -33.44
C SER A 303 -39.37 -20.49 -32.28
N ASP A 304 -38.12 -20.06 -32.09
CA ASP A 304 -37.68 -19.33 -30.89
C ASP A 304 -37.67 -17.80 -31.15
N TYR A 305 -38.54 -17.36 -32.06
CA TYR A 305 -38.59 -16.00 -32.59
C TYR A 305 -38.96 -15.00 -31.49
N GLY A 306 -37.99 -14.16 -31.10
CA GLY A 306 -38.09 -13.25 -29.94
C GLY A 306 -37.29 -13.69 -28.71
N HIS A 307 -36.74 -14.92 -28.72
CA HIS A 307 -35.92 -15.50 -27.64
C HIS A 307 -34.59 -16.07 -28.17
N HIS A 308 -34.06 -15.60 -29.31
CA HIS A 308 -32.85 -16.19 -29.95
C HIS A 308 -31.56 -16.13 -29.12
N VAL A 309 -31.51 -15.33 -28.06
CA VAL A 309 -30.41 -15.22 -27.11
C VAL A 309 -30.99 -15.03 -25.71
N GLY A 310 -30.44 -15.73 -24.73
CA GLY A 310 -30.76 -15.57 -23.31
C GLY A 310 -29.58 -15.98 -22.44
N TYR A 311 -29.57 -15.55 -21.19
CA TYR A 311 -28.46 -15.81 -20.26
C TYR A 311 -28.96 -16.22 -18.88
N ILE A 312 -28.07 -16.83 -18.10
CA ILE A 312 -28.21 -17.03 -16.67
C ILE A 312 -26.96 -16.44 -16.02
N ASP A 313 -27.14 -15.41 -15.19
CA ASP A 313 -26.13 -15.01 -14.22
C ASP A 313 -26.14 -16.03 -13.07
N LEU A 314 -24.96 -16.59 -12.76
CA LEU A 314 -24.80 -17.62 -11.75
C LEU A 314 -24.56 -17.04 -10.36
N LEU A 315 -23.93 -15.87 -10.26
CA LEU A 315 -23.41 -15.31 -9.01
C LEU A 315 -24.01 -13.94 -8.63
N GLY A 316 -24.87 -13.36 -9.47
CA GLY A 316 -25.49 -12.06 -9.20
C GLY A 316 -24.48 -10.91 -9.20
N GLY A 317 -23.39 -11.05 -9.97
CA GLY A 317 -22.28 -10.10 -10.03
C GLY A 317 -21.37 -10.02 -8.78
N GLN A 318 -21.59 -10.82 -7.73
CA GLN A 318 -20.71 -10.87 -6.56
C GLN A 318 -19.74 -12.05 -6.63
N LYS A 319 -18.43 -11.77 -6.66
CA LYS A 319 -17.41 -12.84 -6.59
C LYS A 319 -17.33 -13.44 -5.16
N PRO A 320 -17.53 -14.76 -5.00
CA PRO A 320 -17.40 -15.44 -3.72
C PRO A 320 -15.97 -15.42 -3.16
N HIS A 321 -15.82 -15.91 -1.93
CA HIS A 321 -14.55 -16.04 -1.21
C HIS A 321 -13.81 -14.73 -0.84
N LEU A 322 -14.30 -13.57 -1.28
CA LEU A 322 -13.81 -12.25 -0.84
C LEU A 322 -14.27 -11.95 0.60
N LEU A 323 -13.45 -11.27 1.39
CA LEU A 323 -13.77 -10.88 2.77
C LEU A 323 -14.74 -9.68 2.77
N ILE A 324 -16.02 -9.91 3.05
CA ILE A 324 -17.07 -8.86 2.99
C ILE A 324 -17.44 -8.28 4.36
N SER A 325 -17.07 -8.93 5.47
CA SER A 325 -17.19 -8.31 6.79
C SER A 325 -16.15 -8.79 7.79
N SER A 326 -15.81 -7.91 8.75
CA SER A 326 -15.08 -8.26 9.96
C SER A 326 -15.77 -7.63 11.15
N GLN A 327 -16.16 -8.45 12.12
CA GLN A 327 -16.74 -8.00 13.39
C GLN A 327 -15.72 -8.24 14.50
N ASN A 328 -15.38 -7.19 15.25
CA ASN A 328 -14.47 -7.30 16.39
C ASN A 328 -15.15 -7.88 17.65
N ASN A 329 -16.46 -8.18 17.58
CA ASN A 329 -17.31 -8.63 18.68
C ASN A 329 -17.32 -7.67 19.90
N LEU A 330 -16.94 -6.41 19.70
CA LEU A 330 -16.94 -5.30 20.66
C LEU A 330 -17.77 -4.09 20.17
N GLY A 331 -18.67 -4.32 19.21
CA GLY A 331 -19.55 -3.29 18.65
C GLY A 331 -19.03 -2.56 17.40
N ALA A 332 -17.84 -2.90 16.89
CA ALA A 332 -17.40 -2.44 15.57
C ALA A 332 -17.56 -3.56 14.53
N GLU A 333 -18.29 -3.25 13.47
CA GLU A 333 -18.39 -4.05 12.26
C GLU A 333 -17.82 -3.23 11.09
N THR A 334 -16.90 -3.84 10.34
CA THR A 334 -16.45 -3.32 9.05
C THR A 334 -17.15 -4.14 7.96
N ARG A 335 -17.80 -3.47 7.01
CA ARG A 335 -18.39 -4.08 5.81
C ARG A 335 -17.57 -3.66 4.59
N ILE A 336 -17.33 -4.60 3.68
CA ILE A 336 -16.51 -4.43 2.50
C ILE A 336 -17.32 -4.87 1.29
N GLN A 337 -17.55 -3.97 0.35
CA GLN A 337 -18.14 -4.27 -0.95
C GLN A 337 -17.04 -4.24 -2.02
N TYR A 338 -17.20 -5.07 -3.04
CA TYR A 338 -16.25 -5.20 -4.14
C TYR A 338 -16.95 -5.01 -5.48
N ALA A 339 -16.25 -4.36 -6.41
CA ALA A 339 -16.63 -4.31 -7.81
C ALA A 339 -15.46 -4.72 -8.71
N SER A 340 -15.77 -5.10 -9.94
CA SER A 340 -14.79 -5.31 -11.00
C SER A 340 -14.21 -3.98 -11.48
N SER A 341 -12.90 -3.95 -11.77
CA SER A 341 -12.22 -2.83 -12.41
C SER A 341 -12.87 -2.41 -13.74
N THR A 342 -13.51 -3.34 -14.44
CA THR A 342 -14.24 -3.07 -15.69
C THR A 342 -15.39 -2.08 -15.48
N LYS A 343 -16.06 -2.10 -14.32
CA LYS A 343 -17.14 -1.15 -13.97
C LYS A 343 -16.66 0.29 -14.05
N PHE A 344 -15.54 0.59 -13.37
CA PHE A 344 -14.94 1.92 -13.33
C PHE A 344 -14.42 2.36 -14.70
N TYR A 345 -13.77 1.46 -15.45
CA TYR A 345 -13.34 1.73 -16.82
C TYR A 345 -14.52 2.12 -17.74
N LEU A 346 -15.65 1.41 -17.64
CA LEU A 346 -16.86 1.69 -18.44
C LEU A 346 -17.49 3.04 -18.04
N GLN A 347 -17.55 3.35 -16.74
CA GLN A 347 -18.05 4.64 -16.22
C GLN A 347 -17.19 5.82 -16.70
N ASP A 348 -15.88 5.74 -16.55
CA ASP A 348 -14.94 6.78 -16.99
C ASP A 348 -14.97 6.99 -18.51
N ARG A 349 -15.08 5.90 -19.28
CA ARG A 349 -15.26 5.98 -20.73
C ARG A 349 -16.57 6.67 -21.10
N ALA A 350 -17.67 6.39 -20.40
CA ALA A 350 -18.95 7.07 -20.61
C ALA A 350 -18.88 8.56 -20.23
N ALA A 351 -18.12 8.91 -19.18
CA ALA A 351 -17.80 10.29 -18.78
C ALA A 351 -16.85 11.01 -19.76
N ARG A 352 -16.30 10.30 -20.75
CA ARG A 352 -15.30 10.76 -21.75
C ARG A 352 -13.92 11.07 -21.17
N THR A 353 -13.57 10.42 -20.07
CA THR A 353 -12.26 10.46 -19.41
C THR A 353 -11.61 9.07 -19.46
N PRO A 354 -11.34 8.51 -20.66
CA PRO A 354 -10.84 7.14 -20.79
C PRO A 354 -9.48 6.97 -20.08
N TRP A 355 -9.27 5.80 -19.48
CA TRP A 355 -8.04 5.48 -18.77
C TRP A 355 -6.80 5.61 -19.66
N VAL A 356 -5.69 6.04 -19.08
CA VAL A 356 -4.39 6.14 -19.77
C VAL A 356 -3.88 4.77 -20.24
N THR A 357 -4.27 3.70 -19.54
CA THR A 357 -3.95 2.29 -19.83
C THR A 357 -5.17 1.40 -19.56
N ASN A 358 -5.38 0.36 -20.38
CA ASN A 358 -6.46 -0.61 -20.18
C ASN A 358 -6.01 -1.79 -19.30
N LEU A 359 -6.96 -2.44 -18.62
CA LEU A 359 -6.76 -3.73 -17.95
C LEU A 359 -7.41 -4.85 -18.78
N PRO A 360 -6.64 -5.88 -19.20
CA PRO A 360 -7.13 -6.91 -20.11
C PRO A 360 -7.97 -8.03 -19.44
N PHE A 361 -8.20 -7.94 -18.12
CA PHE A 361 -9.06 -8.85 -17.36
C PHE A 361 -9.65 -8.15 -16.13
N PRO A 362 -10.83 -8.58 -15.64
CA PRO A 362 -11.43 -8.07 -14.41
C PRO A 362 -10.55 -8.25 -13.16
N VAL A 363 -10.16 -7.15 -12.53
CA VAL A 363 -9.55 -7.14 -11.19
C VAL A 363 -10.62 -6.75 -10.18
N HIS A 364 -10.84 -7.58 -9.16
CA HIS A 364 -11.79 -7.25 -8.10
C HIS A 364 -11.16 -6.27 -7.11
N VAL A 365 -11.80 -5.13 -6.93
CA VAL A 365 -11.32 -4.03 -6.09
C VAL A 365 -12.36 -3.65 -5.06
N VAL A 366 -11.92 -3.18 -3.89
CA VAL A 366 -12.81 -2.80 -2.78
C VAL A 366 -13.55 -1.51 -3.14
N GLU A 367 -14.79 -1.63 -3.63
CA GLU A 367 -15.65 -0.52 -4.02
C GLU A 367 -16.07 0.35 -2.82
N SER A 368 -16.35 -0.28 -1.68
CA SER A 368 -16.61 0.46 -0.45
C SER A 368 -16.10 -0.27 0.79
N VAL A 369 -15.47 0.51 1.66
CA VAL A 369 -15.47 0.34 3.11
C VAL A 369 -16.06 1.65 3.65
N GLU A 370 -17.26 1.98 3.13
CA GLU A 370 -17.61 3.35 2.69
C GLU A 370 -16.66 3.85 1.55
N ASN A 371 -17.15 4.72 0.66
CA ASN A 371 -16.89 4.56 -0.79
C ASN A 371 -15.46 4.90 -1.28
N VAL A 372 -14.92 4.07 -2.19
CA VAL A 372 -13.60 4.27 -2.83
C VAL A 372 -13.63 3.95 -4.34
N ASP A 373 -13.52 4.99 -5.17
CA ASP A 373 -13.41 4.88 -6.63
C ASP A 373 -11.95 4.75 -7.08
N ARG A 374 -11.68 4.03 -8.18
CA ARG A 374 -10.33 3.77 -8.70
C ARG A 374 -10.23 3.94 -10.20
N HIS A 375 -9.17 4.61 -10.63
CA HIS A 375 -8.96 5.05 -12.01
C HIS A 375 -7.55 4.73 -12.50
N HIS A 376 -7.36 4.65 -13.82
CA HIS A 376 -6.06 4.45 -14.47
C HIS A 376 -5.31 3.19 -14.02
N GLY A 377 -5.95 2.01 -14.06
CA GLY A 377 -5.30 0.73 -13.74
C GLY A 377 -4.22 0.36 -14.77
N PHE A 378 -3.05 -0.13 -14.30
CA PHE A 378 -1.95 -0.55 -15.18
C PHE A 378 -1.46 -1.98 -14.90
N PHE A 379 -1.41 -2.80 -15.95
CA PHE A 379 -0.80 -4.13 -15.95
C PHE A 379 0.43 -4.15 -16.87
N ASP A 380 1.59 -4.51 -16.31
CA ASP A 380 2.83 -4.65 -17.05
C ASP A 380 2.85 -6.00 -17.79
N THR A 381 2.65 -5.94 -19.10
CA THR A 381 2.53 -7.12 -19.97
C THR A 381 3.84 -7.89 -20.21
N PHE A 382 5.00 -7.32 -19.84
CA PHE A 382 6.32 -7.95 -20.02
C PHE A 382 6.78 -8.67 -18.76
N GLU A 383 6.59 -8.02 -17.60
CA GLU A 383 6.84 -8.64 -16.29
C GLU A 383 5.63 -9.46 -15.78
N ARG A 384 4.51 -9.46 -16.53
CA ARG A 384 3.21 -10.04 -16.16
C ARG A 384 2.76 -9.63 -14.74
N GLU A 385 2.84 -8.33 -14.46
CA GLU A 385 2.70 -7.79 -13.10
C GLU A 385 1.69 -6.64 -13.03
N PHE A 386 0.65 -6.76 -12.20
CA PHE A 386 -0.25 -5.63 -11.91
C PHE A 386 0.47 -4.58 -11.06
N ARG A 387 0.46 -3.33 -11.52
CA ARG A 387 1.24 -2.23 -10.91
C ARG A 387 0.42 -1.34 -9.97
N GLY A 388 -0.91 -1.47 -9.98
CA GLY A 388 -1.83 -0.62 -9.23
C GLY A 388 -2.62 0.33 -10.12
N PHE A 389 -3.21 1.34 -9.47
CA PHE A 389 -4.05 2.37 -10.07
C PHE A 389 -3.34 3.72 -10.03
N GLY A 390 -3.42 4.47 -11.13
CA GLY A 390 -2.80 5.80 -11.23
C GLY A 390 -3.53 6.90 -10.46
N MET A 391 -4.82 6.71 -10.15
CA MET A 391 -5.57 7.61 -9.27
C MET A 391 -6.63 6.85 -8.46
N VAL A 392 -6.85 7.27 -7.21
CA VAL A 392 -7.86 6.72 -6.28
C VAL A 392 -8.59 7.89 -5.60
N GLU A 393 -9.93 7.84 -5.60
CA GLU A 393 -10.79 8.77 -4.85
C GLU A 393 -11.40 8.03 -3.65
N GLN A 394 -11.23 8.55 -2.45
CA GLN A 394 -11.78 8.00 -1.20
C GLN A 394 -12.76 8.98 -0.58
N TYR A 395 -13.96 8.50 -0.25
CA TYR A 395 -15.05 9.27 0.35
C TYR A 395 -15.33 8.80 1.78
N ASP A 396 -14.75 9.48 2.77
CA ASP A 396 -15.02 9.21 4.18
C ASP A 396 -16.30 9.95 4.61
N THR A 397 -17.32 9.23 5.08
CA THR A 397 -18.63 9.79 5.47
C THR A 397 -19.07 9.24 6.83
N GLU A 398 -19.54 10.10 7.73
CA GLU A 398 -20.14 9.65 9.00
C GLU A 398 -21.65 9.45 8.84
N GLU A 399 -22.15 8.21 8.92
CA GLU A 399 -23.58 7.91 9.06
C GLU A 399 -23.94 7.66 10.54
N PHE A 400 -24.86 8.47 11.07
CA PHE A 400 -25.41 8.30 12.42
C PHE A 400 -26.81 7.67 12.34
N ASP A 401 -26.98 6.45 12.85
CA ASP A 401 -28.29 5.81 12.92
C ASP A 401 -29.18 6.49 13.97
N ILE A 402 -30.26 7.15 13.51
CA ILE A 402 -31.26 7.83 14.35
C ILE A 402 -32.42 6.87 14.72
N SER A 403 -32.34 5.58 14.36
CA SER A 403 -33.36 4.59 14.70
C SER A 403 -33.28 4.16 16.18
N LEU A 404 -33.93 4.94 17.04
CA LEU A 404 -34.35 4.49 18.38
C LEU A 404 -35.44 3.40 18.25
N GLY A 405 -35.01 2.19 17.89
CA GLY A 405 -35.81 0.99 17.75
C GLY A 405 -36.31 0.48 19.10
N GLY A 406 -37.41 1.04 19.60
CA GLY A 406 -38.06 0.57 20.81
C GLY A 406 -39.38 1.28 21.06
N SER A 407 -40.48 0.52 21.13
CA SER A 407 -41.84 1.03 21.34
C SER A 407 -42.06 1.54 22.78
N VAL A 408 -41.48 2.69 23.11
CA VAL A 408 -41.83 3.47 24.29
C VAL A 408 -42.61 4.70 23.86
N SER A 409 -43.93 4.65 24.04
CA SER A 409 -44.80 5.81 23.87
C SER A 409 -44.56 6.83 24.99
N VAL A 410 -43.51 7.65 24.83
CA VAL A 410 -43.29 8.82 25.69
C VAL A 410 -44.46 9.79 25.47
N PRO A 411 -45.20 10.21 26.51
CA PRO A 411 -46.31 11.15 26.34
C PRO A 411 -45.79 12.47 25.81
N ALA A 412 -46.41 12.98 24.74
CA ALA A 412 -46.02 14.25 24.13
C ALA A 412 -46.08 15.41 25.14
N ARG A 413 -44.90 15.88 25.56
CA ARG A 413 -44.70 17.17 26.21
C ARG A 413 -43.50 17.86 25.56
N ASP A 414 -43.77 19.02 24.99
CA ASP A 414 -42.84 20.12 24.76
C ASP A 414 -41.60 19.83 23.90
N ASN A 415 -41.83 19.33 22.68
CA ASN A 415 -41.41 19.90 21.39
C ASN A 415 -40.01 20.58 21.18
N THR A 416 -38.96 20.34 21.98
CA THR A 416 -37.64 20.99 21.80
C THR A 416 -36.37 20.14 21.98
N THR A 417 -36.43 18.82 22.19
CA THR A 417 -35.21 18.00 22.45
C THR A 417 -35.14 16.64 21.73
N THR A 418 -35.55 16.58 20.46
CA THR A 418 -35.15 15.50 19.53
C THR A 418 -34.56 16.10 18.25
N SER A 419 -33.39 16.71 18.39
CA SER A 419 -32.47 16.98 17.30
C SER A 419 -31.08 17.01 17.89
N ILE A 420 -30.22 16.06 17.49
CA ILE A 420 -28.80 16.40 17.38
C ILE A 420 -28.74 17.52 16.34
N ASP A 421 -27.97 18.58 16.62
CA ASP A 421 -27.94 19.75 15.75
C ASP A 421 -27.33 19.37 14.40
N LEU A 422 -27.80 19.95 13.30
CA LEU A 422 -27.16 19.81 11.98
C LEU A 422 -25.70 20.32 12.03
N ALA A 423 -25.36 21.18 12.98
CA ALA A 423 -23.99 21.57 13.31
C ALA A 423 -23.09 20.42 13.84
N SER A 424 -23.65 19.23 14.13
CA SER A 424 -22.90 18.03 14.52
C SER A 424 -22.59 17.07 13.37
N HIS A 425 -23.13 17.31 12.15
CA HIS A 425 -22.72 16.55 10.97
C HIS A 425 -21.38 17.05 10.45
N VAL A 426 -20.40 16.16 10.31
CA VAL A 426 -19.21 16.38 9.49
C VAL A 426 -19.59 16.16 8.03
N PRO A 427 -19.34 17.10 7.11
CA PRO A 427 -19.56 16.88 5.67
C PRO A 427 -18.58 15.79 5.16
N PRO A 428 -18.97 14.97 4.17
CA PRO A 428 -18.09 13.93 3.62
C PRO A 428 -16.73 14.48 3.19
N VAL A 429 -15.67 13.75 3.49
CA VAL A 429 -14.30 14.10 3.10
C VAL A 429 -13.94 13.32 1.84
N LEU A 430 -13.50 14.04 0.80
CA LEU A 430 -13.03 13.45 -0.45
C LEU A 430 -11.51 13.60 -0.55
N THR A 431 -10.79 12.48 -0.55
CA THR A 431 -9.35 12.42 -0.76
C THR A 431 -9.05 11.87 -2.15
N LYS A 432 -8.48 12.69 -3.04
CA LYS A 432 -7.98 12.24 -4.35
C LYS A 432 -6.47 12.01 -4.28
N THR A 433 -6.01 10.81 -4.60
CA THR A 433 -4.58 10.46 -4.58
C THR A 433 -4.13 9.92 -5.93
N TRP A 434 -3.10 10.53 -6.52
CA TRP A 434 -2.45 10.08 -7.75
C TRP A 434 -1.16 9.33 -7.43
N TYR A 435 -0.86 8.26 -8.18
CA TYR A 435 0.26 7.35 -7.94
C TYR A 435 1.08 7.03 -9.20
N TYR A 436 2.40 6.94 -9.00
CA TYR A 436 3.34 5.99 -9.60
C TYR A 436 2.71 4.67 -10.09
N THR A 437 2.35 4.52 -11.37
CA THR A 437 2.11 3.17 -11.95
C THR A 437 3.40 2.53 -12.47
N GLY A 438 4.43 3.33 -12.77
CA GLY A 438 5.67 2.87 -13.39
C GLY A 438 5.51 2.45 -14.87
N ALA A 439 4.46 2.90 -15.55
CA ALA A 439 4.30 2.74 -16.98
C ALA A 439 5.33 3.57 -17.76
N PHE A 440 6.08 2.94 -18.67
CA PHE A 440 6.97 3.64 -19.60
C PHE A 440 6.18 4.11 -20.83
N LEU A 441 6.09 5.43 -21.03
CA LEU A 441 5.15 6.05 -21.99
C LEU A 441 5.81 6.75 -23.20
N GLU A 442 7.12 6.56 -23.41
CA GLU A 442 8.00 7.05 -24.51
C GLU A 442 8.05 8.57 -24.81
N ARG A 443 6.94 9.32 -24.65
CA ARG A 443 6.79 10.70 -25.16
C ARG A 443 6.45 11.75 -24.11
N GLN A 444 5.92 11.35 -22.96
CA GLN A 444 5.55 12.22 -21.85
C GLN A 444 5.70 11.45 -20.54
N THR A 445 6.07 12.14 -19.47
CA THR A 445 6.03 11.58 -18.10
C THR A 445 4.60 11.28 -17.70
N MET A 446 4.42 10.40 -16.72
CA MET A 446 3.09 10.11 -16.20
C MET A 446 2.56 11.30 -15.38
N ALA A 447 3.44 12.05 -14.71
CA ALA A 447 3.12 13.31 -14.04
C ALA A 447 2.50 14.34 -15.02
N GLY A 448 3.08 14.53 -16.20
CA GLY A 448 2.60 15.45 -17.23
C GLY A 448 1.21 15.11 -17.78
N ARG A 449 0.79 13.83 -17.71
CA ARG A 449 -0.58 13.44 -18.07
C ARG A 449 -1.59 13.81 -16.99
N PHE A 450 -1.31 13.43 -15.73
CA PHE A 450 -2.23 13.68 -14.61
C PHE A 450 -2.36 15.17 -14.24
N GLN A 451 -1.43 16.05 -14.64
CA GLN A 451 -1.55 17.51 -14.51
C GLN A 451 -2.88 18.10 -15.03
N GLN A 452 -3.55 17.43 -15.97
CA GLN A 452 -4.84 17.90 -16.50
C GLN A 452 -6.00 17.70 -15.51
N GLU A 453 -5.87 16.73 -14.61
CA GLU A 453 -6.88 16.30 -13.62
C GLU A 453 -6.76 17.05 -12.29
N TYR A 454 -5.60 17.65 -11.99
CA TYR A 454 -5.34 18.34 -10.73
C TYR A 454 -6.21 19.61 -10.55
N TYR A 455 -6.48 19.96 -9.30
CA TYR A 455 -7.04 21.26 -8.92
C TYR A 455 -6.24 22.42 -9.49
N LYS A 456 -6.94 23.32 -10.18
CA LYS A 456 -6.41 24.58 -10.72
C LYS A 456 -7.01 25.73 -9.92
N GLU A 457 -6.14 26.52 -9.29
CA GLU A 457 -6.55 27.65 -8.45
C GLU A 457 -7.32 28.69 -9.31
N PRO A 458 -8.59 29.02 -8.99
CA PRO A 458 -9.39 29.90 -9.84
C PRO A 458 -8.76 31.26 -10.05
N ARG A 459 -8.83 31.76 -11.30
CA ARG A 459 -8.32 33.07 -11.78
C ARG A 459 -6.79 33.16 -11.97
N LEU A 460 -6.04 32.08 -11.86
CA LEU A 460 -4.68 32.02 -12.38
C LEU A 460 -4.67 31.80 -13.90
N SER A 461 -3.65 32.33 -14.58
CA SER A 461 -3.33 31.94 -15.96
C SER A 461 -2.71 30.54 -16.02
N GLU A 462 -2.60 29.95 -17.23
CA GLU A 462 -1.89 28.68 -17.42
C GLU A 462 -0.42 28.78 -16.99
N GLU A 463 0.27 29.89 -17.32
CA GLU A 463 1.63 30.20 -16.87
C GLU A 463 1.75 30.27 -15.34
N GLN A 464 0.82 30.97 -14.68
CA GLN A 464 0.76 31.07 -13.21
C GLN A 464 0.46 29.73 -12.54
N THR A 465 -0.35 28.89 -13.18
CA THR A 465 -0.68 27.53 -12.70
C THR A 465 0.53 26.61 -12.85
N ALA A 466 1.19 26.62 -14.00
CA ALA A 466 2.40 25.83 -14.26
C ALA A 466 3.55 26.19 -13.31
N ALA A 467 3.75 27.48 -13.02
CA ALA A 467 4.76 27.95 -12.07
C ALA A 467 4.49 27.59 -10.59
N MET A 468 3.34 26.97 -10.29
CA MET A 468 3.01 26.40 -8.98
C MET A 468 2.98 24.86 -8.96
N LEU A 469 3.20 24.21 -10.10
CA LEU A 469 3.42 22.77 -10.17
C LEU A 469 4.89 22.44 -9.85
N LEU A 470 5.15 21.18 -9.53
CA LEU A 470 6.51 20.69 -9.39
C LEU A 470 7.09 20.42 -10.79
N ALA A 471 8.42 20.54 -10.91
CA ALA A 471 9.13 20.01 -12.06
C ALA A 471 8.83 18.51 -12.22
N GLU A 472 8.67 18.04 -13.45
CA GLU A 472 8.41 16.63 -13.73
C GLU A 472 9.64 15.76 -13.39
N VAL A 473 9.40 14.52 -12.94
CA VAL A 473 10.48 13.54 -12.69
C VAL A 473 11.22 13.25 -13.99
N GLU A 474 12.57 13.27 -13.96
CA GLU A 474 13.38 12.61 -14.97
C GLU A 474 13.27 11.08 -14.77
N GLU A 475 12.19 10.48 -15.31
CA GLU A 475 11.86 9.05 -15.09
C GLU A 475 12.92 8.10 -15.70
N VAL A 476 13.75 8.59 -16.62
CA VAL A 476 14.81 7.85 -17.32
C VAL A 476 16.18 8.47 -17.00
N PRO A 477 16.99 7.86 -16.13
CA PRO A 477 18.24 8.45 -15.68
C PRO A 477 19.30 8.55 -16.79
N THR A 478 19.90 9.74 -16.89
CA THR A 478 21.02 10.07 -17.79
C THR A 478 22.42 9.84 -17.18
N SER A 479 22.52 9.23 -16.00
CA SER A 479 23.79 8.88 -15.36
C SER A 479 23.72 7.63 -14.47
N ILE A 480 24.87 6.96 -14.35
CA ILE A 480 25.12 5.92 -13.34
C ILE A 480 25.72 6.59 -12.10
N ARG A 481 25.22 6.22 -10.92
CA ARG A 481 25.76 6.63 -9.63
C ARG A 481 26.84 5.65 -9.17
N LEU A 482 28.05 6.15 -8.90
CA LEU A 482 29.16 5.33 -8.38
C LEU A 482 29.36 5.51 -6.86
N THR A 483 29.12 6.72 -6.35
CA THR A 483 29.14 7.07 -4.92
C THR A 483 28.08 8.16 -4.65
N ALA A 484 27.98 8.72 -3.45
CA ALA A 484 27.15 9.88 -3.18
C ALA A 484 27.48 11.11 -4.05
N SER A 485 28.76 11.36 -4.29
CA SER A 485 29.25 12.56 -5.00
C SER A 485 29.70 12.33 -6.44
N ASN A 486 29.76 11.07 -6.91
CA ASN A 486 30.28 10.73 -8.24
C ASN A 486 29.23 10.08 -9.15
N ARG A 487 28.98 10.71 -10.30
CA ARG A 487 28.09 10.25 -11.37
C ARG A 487 28.85 10.17 -12.68
N VAL A 488 28.58 9.17 -13.49
CA VAL A 488 29.13 9.02 -14.84
C VAL A 488 27.99 9.08 -15.86
N PRO A 489 28.10 9.89 -16.94
CA PRO A 489 27.07 9.95 -17.98
C PRO A 489 26.76 8.58 -18.56
N PHE A 490 25.47 8.29 -18.73
CA PHE A 490 24.98 7.02 -19.25
C PHE A 490 23.72 7.24 -20.10
N SER A 491 23.51 6.36 -21.08
CA SER A 491 22.31 6.38 -21.91
C SER A 491 21.61 5.04 -21.74
N ALA A 492 20.53 5.05 -20.93
CA ALA A 492 19.72 3.87 -20.68
C ALA A 492 19.14 3.32 -21.99
N THR A 493 19.16 1.99 -22.13
CA THR A 493 18.40 1.31 -23.19
C THR A 493 16.90 1.41 -22.92
N ASN A 494 16.04 1.15 -23.93
CA ASN A 494 14.58 1.13 -23.72
C ASN A 494 14.13 0.11 -22.65
N LEU A 495 14.92 -0.94 -22.39
CA LEU A 495 14.66 -1.89 -21.30
C LEU A 495 15.00 -1.28 -19.94
N GLU A 496 16.19 -0.67 -19.80
CA GLU A 496 16.59 0.02 -18.57
C GLU A 496 15.71 1.25 -18.27
N ALA A 497 15.21 1.94 -19.29
CA ALA A 497 14.23 3.02 -19.16
C ALA A 497 12.85 2.53 -18.70
N ARG A 498 12.44 1.31 -19.10
CA ARG A 498 11.26 0.64 -18.55
C ARG A 498 11.49 0.27 -17.08
N GLU A 499 12.66 -0.28 -16.76
CA GLU A 499 13.02 -0.64 -15.39
C GLU A 499 13.17 0.58 -14.47
N SER A 500 13.59 1.75 -14.98
CA SER A 500 13.63 2.99 -14.20
C SER A 500 12.22 3.51 -13.86
N CYS A 501 11.29 3.54 -14.83
CA CYS A 501 9.87 3.83 -14.56
C CYS A 501 9.29 2.81 -13.55
N ARG A 502 9.60 1.51 -13.71
CA ARG A 502 9.11 0.42 -12.84
C ARG A 502 9.40 0.67 -11.35
N VAL A 503 10.52 1.33 -11.02
CA VAL A 503 10.95 1.61 -9.64
C VAL A 503 10.01 2.57 -8.90
N LEU A 504 9.24 3.38 -9.64
CA LEU A 504 8.26 4.33 -9.11
C LEU A 504 6.87 3.72 -8.86
N LYS A 505 6.66 2.42 -9.11
CA LYS A 505 5.35 1.79 -8.88
C LYS A 505 4.85 1.98 -7.43
N GLY A 506 3.57 2.24 -7.27
CA GLY A 506 2.88 2.44 -6.00
C GLY A 506 3.29 3.70 -5.21
N THR A 507 4.20 4.54 -5.70
CA THR A 507 4.59 5.76 -4.96
C THR A 507 3.59 6.89 -5.18
N VAL A 508 3.28 7.66 -4.13
CA VAL A 508 2.37 8.80 -4.23
C VAL A 508 3.02 9.90 -5.07
N LEU A 509 2.24 10.49 -5.98
CA LEU A 509 2.60 11.65 -6.78
C LEU A 509 1.94 12.91 -6.22
N ARG A 510 0.64 12.84 -5.90
CA ARG A 510 -0.13 13.98 -5.40
C ARG A 510 -1.30 13.52 -4.53
N VAL A 511 -1.65 14.31 -3.53
CA VAL A 511 -2.88 14.16 -2.74
C VAL A 511 -3.62 15.50 -2.70
N GLU A 512 -4.92 15.47 -2.96
CA GLU A 512 -5.83 16.61 -2.80
C GLU A 512 -6.97 16.23 -1.84
N LEU A 513 -7.15 17.01 -0.79
CA LEU A 513 -8.16 16.77 0.25
C LEU A 513 -9.28 17.81 0.15
N TYR A 514 -10.53 17.37 0.10
CA TYR A 514 -11.72 18.21 -0.01
C TYR A 514 -12.71 17.87 1.11
N ALA A 515 -13.52 18.84 1.53
CA ALA A 515 -14.81 18.54 2.18
C ALA A 515 -15.93 18.80 1.16
N LEU A 516 -16.94 17.95 1.17
CA LEU A 516 -18.14 18.07 0.32
C LEU A 516 -19.22 18.86 1.07
N ASP A 517 -18.85 20.06 1.54
CA ASP A 517 -19.71 20.99 2.29
C ASP A 517 -20.59 21.87 1.39
N ALA A 518 -20.32 21.86 0.09
CA ALA A 518 -21.05 22.63 -0.91
C ALA A 518 -22.47 22.09 -1.13
N LYS A 519 -23.46 22.99 -1.10
CA LYS A 519 -24.85 22.66 -1.46
C LYS A 519 -24.90 22.10 -2.88
N THR A 520 -25.58 20.96 -3.03
CA THR A 520 -25.97 20.40 -4.33
C THR A 520 -26.60 21.48 -5.21
N GLY A 521 -26.05 21.68 -6.41
CA GLY A 521 -26.72 22.45 -7.44
C GLY A 521 -27.94 21.71 -7.97
N ASP A 522 -28.86 22.43 -8.63
CA ASP A 522 -30.16 21.90 -9.09
C ASP A 522 -30.09 20.68 -10.04
N ASN A 523 -28.89 20.31 -10.50
CA ASN A 523 -28.62 19.19 -11.40
C ASN A 523 -27.99 17.97 -10.69
N GLY A 524 -27.86 17.96 -9.37
CA GLY A 524 -27.25 16.85 -8.60
C GLY A 524 -25.72 16.76 -8.68
N SER A 525 -25.06 17.63 -9.46
CA SER A 525 -23.60 17.74 -9.48
C SER A 525 -23.07 18.39 -8.20
N VAL A 526 -22.27 17.65 -7.42
CA VAL A 526 -21.46 18.22 -6.33
C VAL A 526 -20.35 19.07 -6.98
N GLN A 527 -20.44 20.40 -6.85
CA GLN A 527 -19.29 21.25 -7.14
C GLN A 527 -18.33 21.14 -5.96
N THR A 528 -17.29 20.32 -6.09
CA THR A 528 -16.16 20.29 -5.15
C THR A 528 -15.60 21.70 -5.01
N GLY A 529 -15.58 22.21 -3.77
CA GLY A 529 -14.97 23.51 -3.46
C GLY A 529 -13.45 23.49 -3.65
N ASN A 530 -12.78 24.54 -3.16
CA ASN A 530 -11.32 24.54 -3.11
C ASN A 530 -10.86 23.45 -2.11
N PRO A 531 -9.79 22.67 -2.41
CA PRO A 531 -9.26 21.69 -1.47
C PRO A 531 -8.72 22.35 -0.19
N TYR A 532 -8.77 21.62 0.91
CA TYR A 532 -8.20 21.98 2.21
C TYR A 532 -6.67 21.82 2.23
N SER A 533 -6.14 20.77 1.62
CA SER A 533 -4.70 20.51 1.49
C SER A 533 -4.38 19.92 0.12
N VAL A 534 -3.19 20.25 -0.39
CA VAL A 534 -2.63 19.75 -1.65
C VAL A 534 -1.16 19.42 -1.40
N SER A 535 -0.82 18.14 -1.34
CA SER A 535 0.57 17.69 -1.30
C SER A 535 0.99 17.10 -2.64
N ALA A 536 2.25 17.27 -3.00
CA ALA A 536 2.85 16.71 -4.20
C ALA A 536 4.25 16.20 -3.87
N GLN A 537 4.65 15.10 -4.51
CA GLN A 537 5.92 14.44 -4.28
C GLN A 537 6.64 14.28 -5.61
N ASN A 538 7.95 14.53 -5.57
CA ASN A 538 8.86 14.40 -6.70
C ASN A 538 9.92 13.35 -6.35
N TYR A 539 10.56 12.76 -7.36
CA TYR A 539 11.51 11.67 -7.17
C TYR A 539 12.71 11.86 -8.08
N SER A 540 13.89 11.44 -7.64
CA SER A 540 15.00 11.12 -8.53
C SER A 540 15.11 9.61 -8.66
N VAL A 541 15.42 9.13 -9.86
CA VAL A 541 15.72 7.72 -10.14
C VAL A 541 17.18 7.65 -10.57
N GLU A 542 17.91 6.67 -10.06
CA GLU A 542 19.35 6.53 -10.25
C GLU A 542 19.70 5.09 -10.60
N ILE A 543 20.60 4.87 -11.56
CA ILE A 543 21.17 3.55 -11.83
C ILE A 543 22.32 3.32 -10.85
N LEU A 544 22.21 2.27 -10.03
CA LEU A 544 23.32 1.74 -9.22
C LEU A 544 24.15 0.73 -10.02
N GLN A 545 23.48 -0.09 -10.84
CA GLN A 545 24.11 -1.10 -11.68
C GLN A 545 23.33 -1.24 -13.00
N PRO A 546 23.94 -0.96 -14.17
CA PRO A 546 23.33 -1.25 -15.47
C PRO A 546 23.01 -2.74 -15.65
N GLN A 547 22.07 -3.05 -16.55
CA GLN A 547 21.65 -4.43 -16.81
C GLN A 547 22.86 -5.31 -17.21
N GLY A 548 23.66 -4.84 -18.18
CA GLY A 548 24.89 -5.51 -18.61
C GLY A 548 24.64 -6.93 -19.11
N THR A 549 25.20 -7.93 -18.44
CA THR A 549 24.96 -9.36 -18.71
C THR A 549 23.87 -9.98 -17.82
N ASN A 550 23.30 -9.22 -16.90
CA ASN A 550 22.25 -9.69 -15.99
C ASN A 550 20.87 -9.60 -16.67
N ARG A 551 19.86 -10.22 -16.06
CA ARG A 551 18.47 -10.11 -16.53
C ARG A 551 17.91 -8.69 -16.32
N HIS A 552 18.30 -8.02 -15.24
CA HIS A 552 17.78 -6.71 -14.82
C HIS A 552 18.92 -5.80 -14.34
N GLY A 553 18.72 -4.48 -14.42
CA GLY A 553 19.55 -3.49 -13.73
C GLY A 553 19.16 -3.32 -12.25
N ALA A 554 20.01 -2.66 -11.47
CA ALA A 554 19.71 -2.22 -10.11
C ALA A 554 19.59 -0.70 -10.05
N PHE A 555 18.50 -0.22 -9.46
CA PHE A 555 18.11 1.18 -9.42
C PHE A 555 17.78 1.60 -7.99
N MET A 556 18.01 2.88 -7.69
CA MET A 556 17.58 3.53 -6.46
C MET A 556 16.61 4.66 -6.79
N ARG A 557 15.65 4.92 -5.90
CA ARG A 557 14.83 6.14 -5.93
C ARG A 557 15.07 6.94 -4.66
N THR A 558 15.10 8.26 -4.80
CA THR A 558 15.11 9.21 -3.68
C THR A 558 13.87 10.09 -3.76
N MET A 559 13.21 10.33 -2.63
CA MET A 559 12.01 11.17 -2.54
C MET A 559 12.38 12.63 -2.20
N TYR A 560 11.65 13.57 -2.81
CA TYR A 560 11.64 15.00 -2.53
C TYR A 560 10.16 15.40 -2.35
N SER A 561 9.80 16.23 -1.37
CA SER A 561 8.38 16.40 -0.99
C SER A 561 7.95 17.87 -0.87
N VAL A 562 6.72 18.15 -1.27
CA VAL A 562 6.18 19.53 -1.30
C VAL A 562 4.76 19.53 -0.79
N SER A 563 4.47 20.39 0.18
CA SER A 563 3.18 20.43 0.87
C SER A 563 2.60 21.84 0.82
N GLY A 564 1.49 21.98 0.10
CA GLY A 564 0.65 23.17 0.12
C GLY A 564 -0.60 22.95 0.99
N ILE A 565 -0.98 23.98 1.74
CA ILE A 565 -2.32 24.09 2.31
C ILE A 565 -3.00 25.22 1.53
N PRO A 566 -3.79 24.91 0.48
CA PRO A 566 -4.61 25.88 -0.24
C PRO A 566 -5.46 26.70 0.74
N SER A 567 -5.72 27.94 0.37
CA SER A 567 -6.62 28.81 1.13
C SER A 567 -7.79 29.21 0.24
N PRO A 568 -9.03 29.25 0.76
CA PRO A 568 -10.17 29.84 0.04
C PRO A 568 -9.96 31.29 -0.40
N THR A 569 -8.93 31.97 0.13
CA THR A 569 -8.55 33.35 -0.21
C THR A 569 -7.41 33.47 -1.25
N ALA A 570 -7.07 32.40 -1.98
CA ALA A 570 -5.94 32.37 -2.92
C ALA A 570 -4.60 32.77 -2.26
N ASN A 571 -4.43 32.41 -0.99
CA ASN A 571 -3.30 32.80 -0.15
C ASN A 571 -2.84 31.62 0.74
N PRO A 572 -2.37 30.52 0.14
CA PRO A 572 -1.97 29.30 0.85
C PRO A 572 -0.80 29.49 1.81
N ARG A 573 -0.71 28.62 2.81
CA ARG A 573 0.57 28.31 3.46
C ARG A 573 1.26 27.23 2.64
N VAL A 574 2.52 27.44 2.26
CA VAL A 574 3.26 26.49 1.43
C VAL A 574 4.59 26.16 2.10
N THR A 575 4.91 24.86 2.10
CA THR A 575 6.14 24.27 2.62
C THR A 575 6.78 23.35 1.58
N HIS A 576 8.11 23.35 1.50
CA HIS A 576 8.90 22.55 0.57
C HIS A 576 9.99 21.81 1.34
N GLU A 577 10.21 20.52 1.06
CA GLU A 577 11.27 19.72 1.66
C GLU A 577 12.13 19.05 0.57
N PHE A 578 13.42 19.37 0.57
CA PHE A 578 14.38 18.90 -0.41
C PHE A 578 15.40 17.96 0.24
N ALA A 579 15.59 16.76 -0.31
CA ALA A 579 16.67 15.82 0.06
C ALA A 579 17.92 16.04 -0.82
N LEU A 580 18.49 17.25 -0.75
CA LEU A 580 19.54 17.80 -1.62
C LEU A 580 20.71 16.83 -1.92
N GLU A 581 21.15 16.07 -0.94
CA GLU A 581 22.18 15.05 -1.09
C GLU A 581 21.82 13.84 -0.21
N VAL A 582 22.07 12.63 -0.71
CA VAL A 582 21.86 11.38 0.04
C VAL A 582 23.09 10.49 -0.07
N ASN A 583 23.38 9.71 0.97
CA ASN A 583 24.46 8.72 0.96
C ASN A 583 24.13 7.49 0.08
N GLU A 584 25.06 6.56 -0.04
CA GLU A 584 24.96 5.31 -0.83
C GLU A 584 23.78 4.40 -0.44
N PHE A 585 23.12 4.66 0.69
CA PHE A 585 21.97 3.91 1.20
C PHE A 585 20.65 4.68 1.03
N GLY A 586 20.65 5.81 0.32
CA GLY A 586 19.48 6.66 0.10
C GLY A 586 19.08 7.52 1.30
N VAL A 587 19.94 7.64 2.32
CA VAL A 587 19.65 8.46 3.52
C VAL A 587 20.17 9.89 3.32
N PRO A 588 19.34 10.95 3.53
CA PRO A 588 19.77 12.33 3.32
C PRO A 588 20.96 12.76 4.20
N THR A 589 22.03 13.22 3.55
CA THR A 589 23.20 13.91 4.12
C THR A 589 23.02 15.42 4.11
N LYS A 590 22.32 15.97 3.11
CA LYS A 590 21.92 17.38 3.04
C LYS A 590 20.42 17.49 2.77
N SER A 591 19.72 18.33 3.51
CA SER A 591 18.30 18.64 3.24
C SER A 591 17.94 20.09 3.54
N ALA A 592 16.87 20.59 2.91
CA ALA A 592 16.36 21.93 3.16
C ALA A 592 14.83 21.96 3.29
N GLU A 593 14.33 22.72 4.28
CA GLU A 593 12.92 23.00 4.52
C GLU A 593 12.65 24.47 4.22
N VAL A 594 11.83 24.75 3.20
CA VAL A 594 11.43 26.11 2.81
C VAL A 594 10.03 26.41 3.31
N TYR A 595 9.89 27.51 4.04
CA TYR A 595 8.61 28.07 4.50
C TYR A 595 8.34 29.36 3.73
N TYR A 596 7.44 29.30 2.74
CA TYR A 596 7.15 30.47 1.90
C TYR A 596 6.32 31.51 2.65
N GLY A 597 6.78 32.76 2.57
CA GLY A 597 6.03 33.92 3.03
C GLY A 597 4.70 34.10 2.31
N ARG A 598 3.71 34.59 3.05
CA ARG A 598 2.33 34.80 2.59
C ARG A 598 2.23 35.74 1.39
N ARG A 599 1.45 35.37 0.36
CA ARG A 599 1.32 36.12 -0.91
C ARG A 599 0.77 37.54 -0.70
N HIS A 600 -0.19 37.68 0.20
CA HIS A 600 -0.86 38.96 0.50
C HIS A 600 -0.80 39.26 2.00
N LYS A 601 -0.56 40.53 2.35
CA LYS A 601 -0.56 41.04 3.73
C LYS A 601 -1.90 40.73 4.41
N ASP A 602 -1.87 40.31 5.68
CA ASP A 602 -3.10 39.98 6.40
C ASP A 602 -3.98 41.23 6.56
N PRO A 603 -5.24 41.23 6.09
CA PRO A 603 -6.14 42.38 6.22
C PRO A 603 -6.69 42.55 7.66
N ARG A 604 -6.51 41.57 8.56
CA ARG A 604 -7.09 41.62 9.90
C ARG A 604 -6.45 42.72 10.76
N PRO A 605 -7.25 43.51 11.51
CA PRO A 605 -6.73 44.59 12.36
C PRO A 605 -6.08 44.10 13.66
N LEU A 606 -6.30 42.83 14.03
CA LEU A 606 -5.80 42.21 15.27
C LEU A 606 -4.27 41.99 15.30
N LEU A 607 -3.60 42.04 14.14
CA LEU A 607 -2.16 41.84 14.02
C LEU A 607 -1.46 43.19 13.80
N THR A 608 -0.34 43.39 14.47
CA THR A 608 0.59 44.51 14.26
C THR A 608 1.23 44.44 12.87
N ASP A 609 1.82 45.56 12.41
CA ASP A 609 2.52 45.56 11.12
C ASP A 609 3.78 44.67 11.13
N ASP A 610 4.48 44.57 12.26
CA ASP A 610 5.64 43.66 12.42
C ASP A 610 5.23 42.18 12.29
N GLU A 611 4.15 41.75 12.95
CA GLU A 611 3.61 40.39 12.79
C GLU A 611 3.16 40.11 11.34
N LYS A 612 2.60 41.13 10.66
CA LYS A 612 2.19 41.03 9.26
C LYS A 612 3.37 40.89 8.30
N GLU A 613 4.49 41.57 8.54
CA GLU A 613 5.71 41.39 7.73
C GLU A 613 6.44 40.08 8.08
N LYS A 614 6.44 39.65 9.34
CA LYS A 614 6.94 38.31 9.75
C LYS A 614 6.25 37.17 8.99
N GLN A 615 4.93 37.24 8.80
CA GLN A 615 4.18 36.28 7.97
C GLN A 615 4.56 36.30 6.48
N ARG A 616 5.21 37.36 6.00
CA ARG A 616 5.66 37.52 4.61
C ARG A 616 7.14 37.20 4.40
N LYS A 617 7.92 37.02 5.48
CA LYS A 617 9.32 36.60 5.40
C LYS A 617 9.39 35.17 4.83
N LEU A 618 10.29 34.97 3.87
CA LEU A 618 10.74 33.64 3.46
C LEU A 618 11.70 33.12 4.53
N SER A 619 11.49 31.91 5.02
CA SER A 619 12.41 31.23 5.94
C SER A 619 12.84 29.90 5.34
N ILE A 620 14.13 29.60 5.43
CA ILE A 620 14.70 28.33 4.95
C ILE A 620 15.60 27.77 6.03
N THR A 621 15.33 26.53 6.41
CA THR A 621 16.15 25.74 7.33
C THR A 621 16.94 24.74 6.51
N TYR A 622 18.27 24.83 6.54
CA TYR A 622 19.18 23.88 5.91
C TYR A 622 19.76 22.94 6.96
N LYS A 623 19.87 21.65 6.65
CA LYS A 623 20.31 20.59 7.56
C LYS A 623 21.41 19.76 6.90
N GLU A 624 22.49 19.55 7.62
CA GLU A 624 23.56 18.61 7.26
C GLU A 624 23.60 17.47 8.28
N LYS A 625 23.89 16.26 7.80
CA LYS A 625 24.11 15.07 8.62
C LYS A 625 25.36 14.34 8.15
N ASP A 626 26.30 14.18 9.07
CA ASP A 626 27.41 13.26 8.89
C ASP A 626 27.06 11.91 9.52
N PHE A 627 27.61 10.85 8.93
CA PHE A 627 27.33 9.47 9.29
C PHE A 627 28.62 8.73 9.65
N LEU A 628 28.44 7.67 10.43
CA LEU A 628 29.47 6.71 10.81
C LEU A 628 29.91 5.86 9.59
N ASN A 629 31.12 5.31 9.63
CA ASN A 629 31.58 4.38 8.60
C ASN A 629 30.68 3.15 8.47
N VAL A 630 30.57 2.62 7.25
CA VAL A 630 29.97 1.31 7.00
C VAL A 630 30.88 0.23 7.59
N ILE A 631 30.29 -0.84 8.11
CA ILE A 631 31.00 -2.09 8.40
C ILE A 631 30.45 -3.16 7.46
N LEU A 632 31.30 -3.69 6.59
CA LEU A 632 31.00 -4.79 5.67
C LEU A 632 31.97 -5.95 5.93
N GLY A 633 31.46 -7.01 6.53
CA GLY A 633 32.19 -8.24 6.82
C GLY A 633 31.40 -9.47 6.40
N GLN A 634 32.01 -10.65 6.53
CA GLN A 634 31.40 -11.91 6.11
C GLN A 634 30.07 -12.18 6.85
N ASP A 635 30.05 -11.99 8.17
CA ASP A 635 28.88 -12.21 9.02
C ASP A 635 28.41 -10.93 9.76
N THR A 636 29.11 -9.81 9.58
CA THR A 636 28.86 -8.53 10.28
C THR A 636 28.62 -7.42 9.27
N ASN A 637 27.38 -6.91 9.20
CA ASN A 637 27.03 -5.79 8.33
C ASN A 637 26.30 -4.70 9.12
N ARG A 638 26.79 -3.46 9.05
CA ARG A 638 26.17 -2.27 9.67
C ARG A 638 26.06 -1.15 8.64
N THR A 639 24.83 -0.67 8.44
CA THR A 639 24.56 0.54 7.67
C THR A 639 24.98 1.79 8.47
N PRO A 640 25.30 2.92 7.79
CA PRO A 640 25.66 4.16 8.46
C PRO A 640 24.54 4.69 9.36
N ILE A 641 24.91 5.10 10.58
CA ILE A 641 24.05 5.84 11.52
C ILE A 641 24.55 7.28 11.56
N SER A 642 23.64 8.27 11.71
CA SER A 642 24.05 9.67 11.81
C SER A 642 24.73 9.93 13.16
N CYS A 643 25.93 10.52 13.13
CA CYS A 643 26.72 10.85 14.32
C CYS A 643 26.88 12.36 14.54
N GLU A 644 26.69 13.18 13.50
CA GLU A 644 26.63 14.62 13.64
C GLU A 644 25.45 15.15 12.81
N ALA A 645 24.70 16.08 13.38
CA ALA A 645 23.64 16.82 12.70
C ALA A 645 23.84 18.32 12.96
N ARG A 646 23.90 19.12 11.88
CA ARG A 646 24.03 20.57 11.92
C ARG A 646 22.79 21.20 11.29
N THR A 647 22.22 22.22 11.91
CA THR A 647 21.10 22.99 11.34
C THR A 647 21.49 24.44 11.16
N TYR A 648 21.06 25.03 10.04
CA TYR A 648 21.35 26.39 9.63
C TYR A 648 20.07 27.13 9.23
N GLU A 649 20.02 28.43 9.48
CA GLU A 649 19.05 29.36 8.90
C GLU A 649 19.71 30.06 7.70
N LEU A 650 19.03 30.14 6.55
CA LEU A 650 19.57 30.83 5.37
C LEU A 650 19.04 32.25 5.23
N TYR A 651 19.91 33.15 4.78
CA TYR A 651 19.64 34.58 4.57
C TYR A 651 19.98 35.00 3.14
N ASN A 652 19.35 36.09 2.67
CA ASN A 652 19.48 36.66 1.32
C ASN A 652 19.16 35.70 0.14
N ILE A 653 18.40 34.63 0.40
CA ILE A 653 17.99 33.67 -0.64
C ILE A 653 16.88 34.28 -1.51
N ALA A 654 17.28 34.82 -2.66
CA ALA A 654 16.36 35.34 -3.67
C ALA A 654 15.89 34.24 -4.64
N ARG A 655 14.59 34.30 -5.01
CA ARG A 655 14.00 33.44 -6.05
C ARG A 655 14.24 34.00 -7.44
N GLU A 656 14.43 33.12 -8.41
CA GLU A 656 14.53 33.44 -9.83
C GLU A 656 13.17 33.85 -10.40
N SER A 657 12.15 33.01 -10.19
CA SER A 657 10.78 33.32 -10.61
C SER A 657 10.15 34.41 -9.74
N LYS A 658 9.57 35.41 -10.41
CA LYS A 658 9.01 36.64 -9.81
C LYS A 658 7.61 36.94 -10.33
N ILE A 659 6.85 35.89 -10.68
CA ILE A 659 5.48 36.03 -11.16
C ILE A 659 4.60 36.55 -10.02
N ASN A 660 3.82 37.58 -10.30
CA ASN A 660 2.97 38.23 -9.31
C ASN A 660 1.75 37.35 -8.95
N HIS A 661 1.24 37.54 -7.73
CA HIS A 661 0.05 36.89 -7.18
C HIS A 661 0.13 35.37 -6.94
N ILE A 662 1.24 34.70 -7.24
CA ILE A 662 1.46 33.27 -6.94
C ILE A 662 2.51 33.05 -5.85
N THR A 663 2.60 31.81 -5.37
CA THR A 663 3.76 31.37 -4.59
C THR A 663 4.80 30.85 -5.58
N ASN A 664 5.76 31.69 -5.96
CA ASN A 664 6.92 31.25 -6.73
C ASN A 664 7.69 30.21 -5.89
N LEU A 665 7.68 28.96 -6.34
CA LEU A 665 8.41 27.84 -5.74
C LEU A 665 9.88 27.89 -6.16
N PHE A 666 10.77 27.29 -5.37
CA PHE A 666 12.14 26.99 -5.76
C PHE A 666 12.17 25.72 -6.63
N SER A 667 13.03 25.69 -7.66
CA SER A 667 13.44 24.42 -8.27
C SER A 667 14.45 23.68 -7.39
N PHE A 668 14.73 22.41 -7.69
CA PHE A 668 15.73 21.63 -6.98
C PHE A 668 17.15 22.19 -7.19
N GLU A 669 17.46 22.53 -8.44
CA GLU A 669 18.73 23.10 -8.89
C GLU A 669 18.93 24.47 -8.28
N GLU A 670 17.90 25.32 -8.29
CA GLU A 670 17.94 26.67 -7.74
C GLU A 670 18.30 26.64 -6.25
N ILE A 671 17.61 25.83 -5.43
CA ILE A 671 17.92 25.76 -3.99
C ILE A 671 19.29 25.13 -3.72
N GLN A 672 19.72 24.17 -4.55
CA GLN A 672 21.05 23.56 -4.46
C GLN A 672 22.15 24.58 -4.74
N GLU A 673 22.02 25.42 -5.78
CA GLU A 673 22.98 26.48 -6.10
C GLU A 673 23.05 27.57 -5.03
N LYS A 674 21.90 28.00 -4.47
CA LYS A 674 21.90 29.00 -3.38
C LYS A 674 22.54 28.46 -2.10
N ILE A 675 22.45 27.16 -1.84
CA ILE A 675 23.13 26.52 -0.70
C ILE A 675 24.62 26.33 -0.99
N ALA A 676 24.99 25.93 -2.21
CA ALA A 676 26.38 25.79 -2.64
C ALA A 676 27.18 27.10 -2.53
N THR A 677 26.55 28.26 -2.76
CA THR A 677 27.19 29.58 -2.55
C THR A 677 27.26 29.97 -1.06
N ALA A 678 26.24 29.62 -0.26
CA ALA A 678 26.23 29.87 1.18
C ALA A 678 27.21 28.98 1.99
N GLU A 679 27.61 27.81 1.46
CA GLU A 679 28.53 26.88 2.12
C GLU A 679 30.02 27.02 1.72
N ASP A 680 30.37 28.07 0.97
CA ASP A 680 31.73 28.32 0.48
C ASP A 680 32.78 28.66 1.57
N GLY A 681 32.32 28.82 2.82
CA GLY A 681 33.13 29.18 3.98
C GLY A 681 33.39 30.68 4.16
N ASN A 682 32.96 31.53 3.22
CA ASN A 682 33.04 32.99 3.30
C ASN A 682 31.70 33.62 3.73
N HIS A 683 30.58 32.91 3.51
CA HIS A 683 29.22 33.38 3.79
C HIS A 683 28.57 32.72 5.02
N ASP A 684 29.39 32.15 5.90
CA ASP A 684 29.00 31.67 7.24
C ASP A 684 28.86 32.85 8.22
N LEU A 685 27.65 33.08 8.72
CA LEU A 685 27.33 34.12 9.71
C LEU A 685 27.67 33.64 11.15
N PRO A 686 28.08 34.54 12.06
CA PRO A 686 28.25 34.22 13.47
C PRO A 686 26.98 33.61 14.08
N PHE A 687 27.14 32.64 14.98
CA PHE A 687 26.03 31.95 15.64
C PHE A 687 25.07 32.95 16.33
N GLU A 688 25.65 33.96 16.96
CA GLU A 688 24.99 35.07 17.66
C GLU A 688 24.33 36.14 16.76
N ASP A 689 24.48 36.09 15.43
CA ASP A 689 23.87 37.07 14.51
C ASP A 689 22.41 36.72 14.19
N PHE A 690 21.56 36.65 15.22
CA PHE A 690 20.17 36.18 15.11
C PHE A 690 19.33 36.92 14.05
N ASP A 691 19.60 38.21 13.83
CA ASP A 691 18.89 39.04 12.86
C ASP A 691 19.50 39.00 11.45
N GLY A 692 20.67 38.35 11.27
CA GLY A 692 21.39 38.26 10.00
C GLY A 692 22.02 39.59 9.54
N THR A 693 22.40 40.44 10.49
CA THR A 693 22.90 41.80 10.24
C THR A 693 24.23 41.85 9.48
N SER A 694 25.02 40.77 9.54
CA SER A 694 26.29 40.63 8.82
C SER A 694 26.12 40.15 7.37
N ALA A 695 24.91 39.75 6.96
CA ALA A 695 24.56 39.37 5.59
C ALA A 695 24.42 40.60 4.67
N THR A 696 25.51 41.37 4.54
CA THR A 696 25.49 42.73 3.98
C THR A 696 25.35 42.81 2.47
N ASP A 697 25.71 41.77 1.71
CA ASP A 697 25.50 41.73 0.26
C ASP A 697 24.18 41.01 -0.09
N PRO A 698 23.14 41.71 -0.58
CA PRO A 698 21.86 41.09 -0.93
C PRO A 698 21.91 40.22 -2.20
N SER A 699 23.05 40.18 -2.91
CA SER A 699 23.27 39.29 -4.06
C SER A 699 23.90 37.94 -3.68
N GLN A 700 24.51 37.84 -2.49
CA GLN A 700 25.10 36.60 -1.98
C GLN A 700 24.13 35.88 -1.04
N SER A 701 24.20 34.55 -1.04
CA SER A 701 23.46 33.70 -0.12
C SER A 701 24.31 33.43 1.12
N TYR A 702 23.72 33.55 2.32
CA TYR A 702 24.42 33.34 3.58
C TYR A 702 23.73 32.26 4.42
N ARG A 703 24.49 31.59 5.28
CA ARG A 703 23.94 30.64 6.27
C ARG A 703 24.40 30.99 7.68
N ARG A 704 23.53 30.79 8.67
CA ARG A 704 23.84 30.93 10.09
C ARG A 704 23.60 29.62 10.80
N LEU A 705 24.61 29.10 11.48
CA LEU A 705 24.47 27.91 12.31
C LEU A 705 23.49 28.17 13.47
N THR A 706 22.51 27.30 13.67
CA THR A 706 21.51 27.40 14.75
C THR A 706 21.58 26.25 15.74
N SER A 707 22.08 25.07 15.34
CA SER A 707 22.34 23.96 16.26
C SER A 707 23.34 22.95 15.69
N ILE A 708 24.05 22.26 16.60
CA ILE A 708 24.82 21.04 16.31
C ILE A 708 24.43 20.01 17.36
N SER A 709 24.28 18.75 16.96
CA SER A 709 24.27 17.58 17.84
C SER A 709 25.35 16.61 17.37
N ARG A 710 26.17 16.08 18.28
CA ARG A 710 27.20 15.06 18.00
C ARG A 710 27.03 13.86 18.93
N THR A 711 27.27 12.66 18.42
CA THR A 711 27.28 11.40 19.16
C THR A 711 28.60 10.70 18.94
N TYR A 712 29.29 10.38 20.03
CA TYR A 712 30.54 9.60 20.02
C TYR A 712 30.28 8.18 20.51
N TYR A 713 31.14 7.26 20.08
CA TYR A 713 31.08 5.83 20.37
C TYR A 713 32.41 5.35 20.96
N ARG A 714 32.40 4.24 21.69
CA ARG A 714 33.61 3.59 22.24
C ARG A 714 34.04 2.44 21.33
N SER A 715 35.30 2.05 21.42
CA SER A 715 35.81 0.83 20.79
C SER A 715 35.07 -0.41 21.31
N ASP A 716 35.05 -1.49 20.53
CA ASP A 716 34.41 -2.76 20.91
C ASP A 716 35.02 -3.34 22.20
N ASP A 717 36.30 -3.04 22.50
CA ASP A 717 37.00 -3.43 23.73
C ASP A 717 36.83 -2.42 24.90
N LEU A 718 36.02 -1.38 24.71
CA LEU A 718 35.77 -0.27 25.65
C LEU A 718 37.02 0.54 26.07
N SER A 719 38.19 0.32 25.46
CA SER A 719 39.45 0.95 25.90
C SER A 719 39.54 2.45 25.65
N HIS A 720 38.82 2.99 24.65
CA HIS A 720 38.85 4.42 24.31
C HIS A 720 37.56 4.88 23.59
N ILE A 721 37.39 6.20 23.52
CA ILE A 721 36.37 6.84 22.68
C ILE A 721 36.90 6.93 21.25
N LEU A 722 36.11 6.47 20.28
CA LEU A 722 36.42 6.51 18.86
C LEU A 722 36.31 7.95 18.31
N PRO A 723 37.11 8.32 17.29
CA PRO A 723 36.94 9.59 16.59
C PRO A 723 35.53 9.77 16.01
N LEU A 724 35.10 11.02 15.85
CA LEU A 724 33.82 11.34 15.22
C LEU A 724 33.76 10.71 13.81
N ARG A 725 32.58 10.19 13.42
CA ARG A 725 32.35 9.40 12.20
C ARG A 725 32.93 7.97 12.22
N THR A 726 33.48 7.49 13.34
CA THR A 726 34.00 6.11 13.48
C THR A 726 33.16 5.24 14.42
N ILE A 727 32.88 4.00 14.01
CA ILE A 727 32.35 2.89 14.81
C ILE A 727 33.11 1.59 14.55
N GLU A 728 33.11 0.75 15.58
CA GLU A 728 33.40 -0.68 15.49
C GLU A 728 32.09 -1.49 15.56
N SER A 729 32.17 -2.82 15.57
CA SER A 729 31.03 -3.71 15.23
C SER A 729 29.86 -3.66 16.21
N MET A 730 30.14 -3.31 17.46
CA MET A 730 29.19 -3.33 18.56
C MET A 730 28.43 -2.02 18.73
N VAL A 731 28.91 -0.91 18.15
CA VAL A 731 28.23 0.41 18.15
C VAL A 731 27.94 0.90 19.58
N LEU A 732 28.94 0.80 20.46
CA LEU A 732 28.82 1.14 21.88
C LEU A 732 28.81 2.66 22.06
N GLN A 733 27.68 3.26 22.43
CA GLN A 733 27.54 4.71 22.58
C GLN A 733 28.34 5.23 23.79
N SER A 734 29.06 6.35 23.58
CA SER A 734 29.83 7.01 24.64
C SER A 734 29.12 8.26 25.17
N THR A 735 28.96 9.28 24.31
CA THR A 735 28.59 10.63 24.76
C THR A 735 27.75 11.33 23.69
N ILE A 736 26.90 12.27 24.10
CA ILE A 736 26.13 13.14 23.19
C ILE A 736 26.36 14.60 23.57
N TYR A 737 26.89 15.39 22.64
CA TYR A 737 27.06 16.83 22.78
C TYR A 737 26.00 17.57 21.97
N ARG A 738 25.47 18.68 22.52
CA ARG A 738 24.59 19.62 21.82
C ARG A 738 25.11 21.03 21.98
N LEU A 739 25.18 21.78 20.88
CA LEU A 739 25.64 23.17 20.90
C LEU A 739 24.63 24.06 21.66
N ALA A 740 25.06 24.57 22.81
CA ALA A 740 24.33 25.58 23.59
C ALA A 740 24.99 26.97 23.51
N LEU A 741 26.33 27.01 23.46
CA LEU A 741 27.16 28.22 23.36
C LEU A 741 28.35 27.90 22.45
N THR A 742 28.80 28.87 21.65
CA THR A 742 30.11 28.78 20.98
C THR A 742 31.24 28.95 22.00
N GLU A 743 32.44 28.46 21.68
CA GLU A 743 33.64 28.64 22.51
C GLU A 743 33.91 30.14 22.79
N SER A 744 33.75 31.01 21.78
CA SER A 744 33.87 32.46 21.94
C SER A 744 32.84 33.03 22.93
N LEU A 745 31.58 32.62 22.86
CA LEU A 745 30.53 33.05 23.79
C LEU A 745 30.77 32.51 25.20
N ALA A 746 31.19 31.26 25.35
CA ALA A 746 31.49 30.65 26.65
C ALA A 746 32.69 31.34 27.32
N THR A 747 33.81 31.47 26.59
CA THR A 747 35.02 32.14 27.06
C THR A 747 34.74 33.60 27.40
N ASN A 748 34.06 34.37 26.54
CA ASN A 748 33.80 35.80 26.82
C ASN A 748 32.84 36.01 28.00
N ASN A 749 31.73 35.25 28.07
CA ASN A 749 30.66 35.51 29.06
C ASN A 749 30.87 34.83 30.42
N PHE A 750 31.77 33.85 30.51
CA PHE A 750 32.06 33.12 31.75
C PHE A 750 33.52 33.29 32.18
N VAL A 751 34.51 32.99 31.34
CA VAL A 751 35.95 33.06 31.69
C VAL A 751 36.43 34.52 31.75
N GLY A 752 36.19 35.30 30.69
CA GLY A 752 36.50 36.73 30.63
C GLY A 752 35.70 37.58 31.62
N ALA A 753 34.55 37.08 32.07
CA ALA A 753 33.75 37.65 33.15
C ALA A 753 34.19 37.20 34.57
N GLY A 754 35.18 36.31 34.68
CA GLY A 754 35.69 35.80 35.95
C GLY A 754 34.72 34.92 36.76
N LYS A 755 33.73 34.30 36.10
CA LYS A 755 32.73 33.43 36.74
C LYS A 755 33.22 32.00 36.95
N VAL A 756 34.08 31.53 36.04
CA VAL A 756 34.75 30.21 36.04
C VAL A 756 36.13 30.39 35.42
N SER A 757 37.09 29.53 35.75
CA SER A 757 38.34 29.38 35.00
C SER A 757 38.11 28.61 33.69
N GLN A 758 39.09 28.64 32.78
CA GLN A 758 39.02 27.85 31.54
C GLN A 758 38.90 26.35 31.85
N THR A 759 39.72 25.83 32.77
CA THR A 759 39.67 24.42 33.19
C THR A 759 38.30 24.05 33.77
N GLU A 760 37.73 24.89 34.65
CA GLU A 760 36.39 24.63 35.19
C GLU A 760 35.29 24.66 34.13
N LEU A 761 35.46 25.42 33.04
CA LEU A 761 34.55 25.44 31.89
C LEU A 761 34.69 24.17 31.06
N ASP A 762 35.93 23.75 30.78
CA ASP A 762 36.22 22.53 30.02
C ASP A 762 35.63 21.31 30.75
N ASP A 763 35.83 21.18 32.07
CA ASP A 763 35.27 20.11 32.91
C ASP A 763 33.72 20.02 32.86
N ILE A 764 33.01 21.16 32.76
CA ILE A 764 31.53 21.23 32.76
C ILE A 764 30.94 20.70 31.44
N LEU A 765 31.73 20.66 30.37
CA LEU A 765 31.26 20.32 29.04
C LEU A 765 31.33 18.81 28.77
N GLU A 766 32.05 18.03 29.60
CA GLU A 766 32.17 16.57 29.48
C GLU A 766 30.94 15.81 30.04
N ASN A 767 30.63 14.65 29.45
CA ASN A 767 29.46 13.81 29.78
C ASN A 767 29.76 12.35 29.39
N ASP A 768 29.81 11.42 30.33
CA ASP A 768 30.17 10.03 30.04
C ASP A 768 29.11 8.99 30.45
N LEU A 769 29.05 7.91 29.65
CA LEU A 769 28.22 6.72 29.85
C LEU A 769 29.13 5.48 30.03
N PHE A 770 28.77 4.60 30.96
CA PHE A 770 29.54 3.38 31.25
C PHE A 770 28.67 2.13 31.34
N TYR A 771 29.26 1.00 30.95
CA TYR A 771 28.59 -0.30 30.82
C TYR A 771 28.73 -1.18 32.08
N SER A 772 29.49 -0.75 33.07
CA SER A 772 29.53 -1.36 34.41
C SER A 772 29.17 -0.34 35.50
N PRO A 773 28.66 -0.79 36.66
CA PRO A 773 28.26 0.11 37.75
C PRO A 773 29.44 0.61 38.61
N ASN A 774 30.67 0.12 38.41
CA ASN A 774 31.81 0.45 39.26
C ASN A 774 32.75 1.46 38.58
N SER A 775 32.88 2.65 39.17
CA SER A 775 33.71 3.75 38.65
C SER A 775 35.22 3.45 38.58
N GLY A 776 35.69 2.42 39.28
CA GLY A 776 37.09 1.98 39.26
C GLY A 776 37.42 0.83 38.30
N ASP A 777 36.48 0.39 37.46
CA ASP A 777 36.72 -0.73 36.54
C ASP A 777 37.68 -0.36 35.41
N SER A 778 38.65 -1.24 35.13
CA SER A 778 39.42 -1.18 33.88
C SER A 778 38.55 -1.57 32.67
N PRO A 779 38.87 -1.14 31.43
CA PRO A 779 38.09 -1.50 30.24
C PRO A 779 37.83 -3.00 30.08
N ALA A 780 38.78 -3.86 30.44
CA ALA A 780 38.61 -5.31 30.39
C ALA A 780 37.61 -5.85 31.44
N ALA A 781 37.50 -5.20 32.60
CA ALA A 781 36.50 -5.53 33.63
C ALA A 781 35.11 -5.00 33.24
N GLU A 782 35.05 -3.77 32.73
CA GLU A 782 33.82 -3.17 32.18
C GLU A 782 33.26 -4.03 31.04
N MET A 783 34.10 -4.45 30.10
CA MET A 783 33.77 -5.35 28.98
C MET A 783 33.28 -6.73 29.47
N ALA A 784 33.94 -7.33 30.45
CA ALA A 784 33.52 -8.62 31.01
C ALA A 784 32.16 -8.52 31.72
N PHE A 785 31.87 -7.39 32.38
CA PHE A 785 30.57 -7.10 32.96
C PHE A 785 29.51 -6.88 31.87
N ALA A 786 29.80 -6.03 30.88
CA ALA A 786 28.92 -5.70 29.77
C ALA A 786 28.49 -6.94 28.97
N GLN A 787 29.42 -7.86 28.68
CA GLN A 787 29.12 -9.14 28.01
C GLN A 787 28.12 -10.01 28.79
N GLN A 788 28.21 -10.03 30.12
CA GLN A 788 27.29 -10.79 30.97
C GLN A 788 25.90 -10.14 31.09
N HIS A 789 25.83 -8.82 30.85
CA HIS A 789 24.62 -8.01 31.00
C HIS A 789 24.13 -7.42 29.66
N PHE A 790 24.46 -8.08 28.54
CA PHE A 790 23.99 -7.74 27.18
C PHE A 790 24.28 -6.29 26.73
N PHE A 791 25.37 -5.69 27.21
CA PHE A 791 25.77 -4.31 26.92
C PHE A 791 24.69 -3.26 27.26
N ASN A 792 23.89 -3.52 28.31
CA ASN A 792 23.06 -2.48 28.91
C ASN A 792 23.94 -1.41 29.57
N ILE A 793 23.48 -0.16 29.57
CA ILE A 793 24.16 0.94 30.28
C ILE A 793 23.80 0.84 31.76
N HIS A 794 24.82 0.75 32.61
CA HIS A 794 24.64 0.55 34.06
C HIS A 794 25.07 1.75 34.90
N ARG A 795 25.69 2.77 34.29
CA ARG A 795 26.13 3.97 35.01
C ARG A 795 26.09 5.23 34.14
N PHE A 796 25.61 6.31 34.73
CA PHE A 796 25.43 7.61 34.08
C PHE A 796 26.09 8.73 34.90
N LEU A 797 26.87 9.59 34.25
CA LEU A 797 27.36 10.84 34.83
C LEU A 797 26.62 12.04 34.22
N SER A 798 26.22 12.99 35.06
CA SER A 798 25.68 14.29 34.64
C SER A 798 26.80 15.32 34.50
N PRO A 799 26.70 16.34 33.61
CA PRO A 799 27.79 17.30 33.35
C PRO A 799 28.10 18.23 34.54
N PHE A 800 27.33 18.12 35.61
CA PHE A 800 27.58 18.81 36.87
C PHE A 800 28.33 17.94 37.89
N HIS A 801 28.80 16.74 37.52
CA HIS A 801 29.62 15.90 38.38
C HIS A 801 30.88 16.64 38.84
N ARG A 802 31.17 16.58 40.13
CA ARG A 802 32.41 17.10 40.74
C ARG A 802 32.80 16.18 41.90
N ASP A 803 34.07 16.16 42.29
CA ASP A 803 34.55 15.45 43.50
C ASP A 803 33.75 15.79 44.78
N ASN A 804 33.14 16.98 44.83
CA ASN A 804 32.31 17.45 45.93
C ASN A 804 30.79 17.47 45.64
N PHE A 805 30.37 17.05 44.44
CA PHE A 805 28.98 16.96 44.03
C PHE A 805 28.78 15.72 43.15
N ASN A 806 28.54 14.59 43.82
CA ASN A 806 28.35 13.31 43.14
C ASN A 806 27.04 13.29 42.35
N THR A 807 27.13 12.95 41.07
CA THR A 807 25.97 12.71 40.18
C THR A 807 25.94 11.28 39.60
N ASP A 808 26.80 10.40 40.11
CA ASP A 808 26.95 9.01 39.67
C ASP A 808 25.71 8.17 39.99
N THR A 809 24.97 7.80 38.94
CA THR A 809 23.74 7.01 39.05
C THR A 809 24.04 5.59 38.60
N THR A 810 24.01 4.63 39.54
CA THR A 810 24.42 3.23 39.34
C THR A 810 23.22 2.30 39.40
N ASP A 811 22.97 1.57 38.30
CA ASP A 811 21.66 0.98 37.99
C ASP A 811 20.57 2.06 37.86
N VAL A 812 19.53 1.85 37.03
CA VAL A 812 18.42 2.82 36.84
C VAL A 812 17.56 2.95 38.12
N ARG A 813 17.95 2.23 39.17
CA ARG A 813 17.29 2.01 40.44
C ARG A 813 17.95 2.76 41.61
N GLN A 814 19.20 3.22 41.52
CA GLN A 814 19.84 3.93 42.64
C GLN A 814 20.43 5.29 42.22
N ASP A 815 20.04 6.34 42.95
CA ASP A 815 20.52 7.71 42.70
C ASP A 815 21.85 8.02 43.43
N PRO A 816 22.51 9.15 43.10
CA PRO A 816 23.82 9.52 43.67
C PRO A 816 23.82 9.84 45.17
N PHE A 817 22.63 10.04 45.76
CA PHE A 817 22.43 10.24 47.20
C PHE A 817 22.14 8.91 47.93
N GLY A 818 22.09 7.81 47.20
CA GLY A 818 21.83 6.47 47.71
C GLY A 818 20.35 6.09 47.77
N ASN A 819 19.45 6.93 47.24
CA ASN A 819 18.01 6.63 47.19
C ASN A 819 17.78 5.45 46.25
N LEU A 820 17.13 4.39 46.75
CA LEU A 820 16.94 3.13 46.04
C LEU A 820 15.46 2.90 45.69
N ILE A 821 15.18 2.67 44.41
CA ILE A 821 13.87 2.26 43.88
C ILE A 821 13.95 0.77 43.53
N THR A 822 13.18 -0.07 44.22
CA THR A 822 13.17 -1.52 43.96
C THR A 822 11.96 -1.92 43.14
N VAL A 823 12.13 -2.79 42.13
CA VAL A 823 11.05 -3.21 41.22
C VAL A 823 10.86 -4.73 41.30
N GLY A 824 9.60 -5.17 41.41
CA GLY A 824 9.21 -6.58 41.37
C GLY A 824 9.21 -7.10 39.93
N GLU A 825 10.02 -8.12 39.66
CA GLU A 825 10.41 -8.46 38.29
C GLU A 825 9.43 -9.39 37.57
N LEU A 826 8.75 -8.81 36.58
CA LEU A 826 8.16 -9.39 35.38
C LEU A 826 8.47 -8.38 34.24
N LEU A 827 8.17 -8.71 32.98
CA LEU A 827 8.36 -7.77 31.85
C LEU A 827 7.53 -6.47 32.00
N GLN A 828 6.56 -6.45 32.91
CA GLN A 828 5.95 -5.24 33.45
C GLN A 828 6.07 -5.23 34.99
N PRO A 829 6.29 -4.07 35.63
CA PRO A 829 6.55 -3.98 37.06
C PRO A 829 5.25 -4.12 37.89
N TRP A 830 5.05 -5.28 38.51
CA TRP A 830 3.87 -5.52 39.36
C TRP A 830 3.96 -4.86 40.74
N MET A 831 5.17 -4.51 41.18
CA MET A 831 5.41 -3.77 42.41
C MET A 831 6.59 -2.82 42.23
N VAL A 832 6.47 -1.60 42.74
CA VAL A 832 7.54 -0.62 42.83
C VAL A 832 7.63 -0.15 44.28
N MET A 833 8.83 -0.18 44.83
CA MET A 833 9.17 0.41 46.12
C MET A 833 9.94 1.70 45.86
N ASP A 834 9.46 2.83 46.37
CA ASP A 834 10.14 4.12 46.23
C ASP A 834 11.27 4.30 47.25
N HIS A 835 11.98 5.43 47.16
CA HIS A 835 13.08 5.80 48.06
C HIS A 835 12.70 5.91 49.55
N ASP A 836 11.45 6.23 49.86
CA ASP A 836 10.88 6.27 51.21
C ASP A 836 10.44 4.87 51.70
N GLN A 837 10.65 3.83 50.88
CA GLN A 837 10.20 2.45 51.05
C GLN A 837 8.67 2.24 50.96
N ASN A 838 7.92 3.22 50.46
CA ASN A 838 6.50 3.03 50.15
C ASN A 838 6.36 2.04 49.00
N ARG A 839 5.36 1.16 49.08
CA ARG A 839 5.10 0.14 48.05
C ARG A 839 3.85 0.51 47.25
N SER A 840 4.04 0.72 45.95
CA SER A 840 2.95 0.76 44.97
C SER A 840 2.87 -0.60 44.29
N ALA A 841 1.71 -1.25 44.33
CA ALA A 841 1.51 -2.57 43.73
C ALA A 841 0.31 -2.58 42.79
N VAL A 842 0.44 -3.34 41.70
CA VAL A 842 -0.58 -3.53 40.68
C VAL A 842 -0.76 -5.02 40.41
N ALA A 843 -1.99 -5.43 40.11
CA ALA A 843 -2.26 -6.77 39.60
C ALA A 843 -2.63 -6.68 38.12
N TYR A 844 -2.10 -7.60 37.34
CA TYR A 844 -2.42 -7.79 35.94
C TYR A 844 -3.35 -9.00 35.77
N ASP A 845 -4.25 -8.97 34.80
CA ASP A 845 -4.92 -10.18 34.32
C ASP A 845 -4.00 -11.02 33.43
N VAL A 846 -4.53 -12.11 32.88
CA VAL A 846 -3.81 -13.02 31.97
C VAL A 846 -3.42 -12.38 30.62
N LEU A 847 -3.92 -11.18 30.32
CA LEU A 847 -3.61 -10.40 29.12
C LEU A 847 -2.61 -9.26 29.39
N GLY A 848 -2.16 -9.09 30.64
CA GLY A 848 -1.27 -8.00 31.03
C GLY A 848 -1.99 -6.66 31.25
N ILE A 849 -3.32 -6.65 31.38
CA ILE A 849 -4.09 -5.43 31.66
C ILE A 849 -4.13 -5.22 33.18
N MET A 850 -3.83 -4.00 33.63
CA MET A 850 -3.91 -3.65 35.06
C MET A 850 -5.36 -3.70 35.55
N THR A 851 -5.66 -4.65 36.43
CA THR A 851 -6.99 -4.83 37.06
C THR A 851 -7.08 -4.29 38.47
N ARG A 852 -5.94 -3.99 39.11
CA ARG A 852 -5.84 -3.47 40.48
C ARG A 852 -4.71 -2.47 40.63
N PHE A 853 -4.92 -1.43 41.44
CA PHE A 853 -3.89 -0.52 41.96
C PHE A 853 -4.08 -0.38 43.49
N MET A 854 -3.00 -0.48 44.28
CA MET A 854 -3.04 -0.55 45.75
C MET A 854 -2.15 0.52 46.40
N TYR A 855 -2.72 1.39 47.26
CA TYR A 855 -1.95 2.41 48.00
C TYR A 855 -2.72 3.00 49.22
N ASP A 856 -2.20 2.89 50.46
CA ASP A 856 -2.59 3.73 51.62
C ASP A 856 -1.41 3.94 52.58
N VAL A 857 -0.80 5.13 52.49
CA VAL A 857 0.45 5.49 53.16
C VAL A 857 0.26 5.93 54.62
N PHE A 858 -0.97 6.22 55.06
CA PHE A 858 -1.18 6.91 56.36
C PHE A 858 -2.00 6.11 57.39
N ALA A 859 -2.39 4.86 57.12
CA ALA A 859 -3.21 4.06 58.04
C ALA A 859 -2.59 3.91 59.44
N PHE A 860 -1.28 3.62 59.50
CA PHE A 860 -0.52 3.55 60.75
C PHE A 860 -0.45 4.91 61.46
N PHE A 861 -0.10 5.98 60.72
CA PHE A 861 0.00 7.34 61.28
C PHE A 861 -1.32 7.87 61.86
N ARG A 862 -2.47 7.42 61.34
CA ARG A 862 -3.80 7.78 61.84
C ARG A 862 -4.26 7.00 63.08
N THR A 863 -3.62 5.87 63.40
CA THR A 863 -4.07 4.92 64.46
C THR A 863 -3.02 4.60 65.52
N LYS A 864 -1.77 5.06 65.35
CA LYS A 864 -0.60 4.85 66.22
C LYS A 864 -0.79 5.08 67.73
N ASP A 865 -1.76 5.89 68.13
CA ASP A 865 -1.98 6.26 69.54
C ASP A 865 -3.07 5.38 70.23
N GLN A 866 -3.56 4.33 69.55
CA GLN A 866 -4.47 3.32 70.11
C GLN A 866 -3.70 2.10 70.63
N GLU A 867 -4.26 1.33 71.58
CA GLU A 867 -3.60 0.14 72.16
C GLU A 867 -3.22 -0.93 71.12
N GLN A 868 -3.86 -0.96 69.95
CA GLN A 868 -3.47 -1.76 68.79
C GLN A 868 -3.61 -0.91 67.50
N PRO A 869 -2.52 -0.31 66.99
CA PRO A 869 -2.55 0.46 65.74
C PRO A 869 -2.92 -0.40 64.53
N GLN A 870 -3.61 0.20 63.56
CA GLN A 870 -3.89 -0.47 62.29
C GLN A 870 -2.70 -0.31 61.33
N PRO A 871 -2.28 -1.37 60.63
CA PRO A 871 -1.18 -1.30 59.68
C PRO A 871 -1.57 -0.61 58.37
N ALA A 872 -0.57 -0.35 57.52
CA ALA A 872 -0.80 -0.06 56.11
C ALA A 872 -1.60 -1.21 55.46
N ALA A 873 -2.68 -0.88 54.78
CA ALA A 873 -3.63 -1.83 54.22
C ALA A 873 -3.99 -1.44 52.79
N ALA A 874 -4.47 -2.39 52.00
CA ALA A 874 -4.89 -2.12 50.64
C ALA A 874 -6.07 -3.02 50.23
N SER A 875 -7.13 -2.38 49.73
CA SER A 875 -8.39 -3.03 49.36
C SER A 875 -8.40 -3.46 47.89
N ASN A 876 -9.33 -4.35 47.54
CA ASN A 876 -9.75 -4.58 46.17
C ASN A 876 -11.27 -4.48 46.07
N LEU A 877 -11.75 -3.95 44.94
CA LEU A 877 -13.17 -3.90 44.58
C LEU A 877 -13.32 -4.56 43.23
N THR A 878 -14.08 -5.64 43.16
CA THR A 878 -14.30 -6.37 41.90
C THR A 878 -15.79 -6.59 41.71
N CYS A 879 -16.34 -6.16 40.57
CA CYS A 879 -17.71 -6.53 40.21
C CYS A 879 -17.75 -8.02 39.87
N GLU A 880 -18.61 -8.78 40.56
CA GLU A 880 -18.84 -10.21 40.34
C GLU A 880 -19.58 -10.50 39.01
N THR A 881 -20.04 -9.45 38.32
CA THR A 881 -20.81 -9.54 37.07
C THR A 881 -20.52 -8.31 36.21
N HIS A 882 -20.28 -8.53 34.92
CA HIS A 882 -19.98 -7.46 33.97
C HIS A 882 -21.24 -6.61 33.67
N ALA A 883 -21.05 -5.35 33.26
CA ALA A 883 -22.15 -4.41 33.06
C ALA A 883 -23.15 -4.83 31.97
N SER A 884 -22.69 -5.60 30.98
CA SER A 884 -23.54 -6.17 29.91
C SER A 884 -24.54 -7.21 30.41
N ASP A 885 -24.22 -7.90 31.49
CA ASP A 885 -24.94 -9.10 31.93
C ASP A 885 -25.95 -8.78 33.06
N LEU A 886 -26.04 -7.50 33.42
CA LEU A 886 -26.92 -6.95 34.43
C LEU A 886 -28.27 -6.52 33.85
N GLN A 887 -29.35 -7.15 34.31
CA GLN A 887 -30.70 -6.72 33.95
C GLN A 887 -30.98 -5.29 34.45
N PRO A 888 -31.72 -4.46 33.67
CA PRO A 888 -32.00 -3.07 34.02
C PRO A 888 -32.58 -2.90 35.43
N GLY A 889 -31.96 -2.03 36.22
CA GLY A 889 -32.38 -1.73 37.60
C GLY A 889 -31.74 -2.62 38.69
N ARG A 890 -31.00 -3.68 38.34
CA ARG A 890 -30.12 -4.37 39.30
C ARG A 890 -28.76 -3.68 39.41
N ARG A 891 -28.11 -3.87 40.56
CA ARG A 891 -26.70 -3.51 40.82
C ARG A 891 -25.85 -4.77 40.82
N PRO A 892 -24.58 -4.73 40.36
CA PRO A 892 -23.67 -5.86 40.49
C PRO A 892 -23.50 -6.27 41.95
N GLY A 893 -23.28 -7.57 42.17
CA GLY A 893 -22.54 -8.02 43.35
C GLY A 893 -21.13 -7.45 43.27
N ILE A 894 -20.64 -6.88 44.36
CA ILE A 894 -19.27 -6.39 44.46
C ILE A 894 -18.58 -7.26 45.51
N GLN A 895 -17.55 -7.98 45.08
CA GLN A 895 -16.69 -8.71 45.99
C GLN A 895 -15.68 -7.73 46.57
N TYR A 896 -15.60 -7.73 47.90
CA TYR A 896 -14.64 -6.95 48.67
C TYR A 896 -13.54 -7.89 49.15
N SER A 897 -12.28 -7.57 48.87
CA SER A 897 -11.14 -8.27 49.44
C SER A 897 -10.22 -7.28 50.17
N PHE A 898 -9.82 -7.64 51.38
CA PHE A 898 -8.93 -6.88 52.24
C PHE A 898 -7.79 -7.82 52.65
N SER A 899 -6.54 -7.36 52.53
CA SER A 899 -5.39 -8.04 53.11
C SER A 899 -4.66 -7.09 54.07
N TYR A 900 -4.19 -7.65 55.18
CA TYR A 900 -3.49 -6.93 56.23
C TYR A 900 -2.06 -7.47 56.36
N SER A 901 -1.11 -6.60 56.67
CA SER A 901 0.27 -6.98 57.01
C SER A 901 0.64 -6.36 58.35
N ASP A 902 1.19 -7.15 59.28
CA ASP A 902 1.52 -6.68 60.63
C ASP A 902 2.72 -5.71 60.72
N GLY A 903 3.32 -5.34 59.57
CA GLY A 903 4.53 -4.52 59.49
C GLY A 903 5.83 -5.31 59.61
N PHE A 904 5.77 -6.61 59.92
CA PHE A 904 6.92 -7.51 60.02
C PHE A 904 6.92 -8.65 58.98
N GLY A 905 5.99 -8.59 58.01
CA GLY A 905 6.02 -9.43 56.81
C GLY A 905 5.17 -10.69 56.87
N ARG A 906 4.17 -10.77 57.76
CA ARG A 906 3.09 -11.76 57.65
C ARG A 906 1.82 -11.12 57.09
N GLU A 907 1.32 -11.67 55.99
CA GLU A 907 -0.08 -11.53 55.59
C GLU A 907 -1.00 -12.36 56.49
N ILE A 908 -2.22 -11.85 56.70
CA ILE A 908 -3.36 -12.54 57.32
C ILE A 908 -4.60 -12.31 56.44
#